data_AF-A0A8C5NA75-F1
#
_entry.id   AF-A0A8C5NA75-F1
#
_cell.length_a   1.000
_cell.length_b   1.000
_cell.length_c   1.000
_cell.angle_alpha   90.00
_cell.angle_beta   90.00
_cell.angle_gamma   90.00
#
_symmetry.space_group_name_H-M   'P 1'
#
loop_
_entity.id
_entity.type
_entity.pdbx_description
1 polymer ?
#
loop_
_entity_poly.entity_id
_entity_poly.type
_entity_poly.pdbx_seq_one_letter_code
_entity_poly.pdbx_strand_id
1 'polypeptide(L)'
;MPHFTVVPVKDQAPSCYDSLEGINWVDYRDTGQEAPDHHDTVSSDGAGIHKEDSPFLNSSDSASKKNDFYDKNLALFEEELDIRPKVSSLLSRLVNYTNITQGAKEHEEEESAQASRRKTPKVSSPNMGTLMGVYLPCLQNIFGVILFLRLTWIVGMAGIIQSLLIVLMCCSCTMLTAISMSAIATNGVVPAGGAYFMISRSLGPEFGGAVGLCFYLGTTFASAMYILGAIEIFLKYLVPQAAIFHATDPGSSDSAMLNNMRVYGSLCLSLMAVVVFVGVKYVNKLASLFLACVIISIVSIYAGALKSISHPPEFPICMLGNRTLVRDSFDVCAKTVIKGNITEPSQLWEHFCLPGNMSTAQCDDYFIQNNVTEIQGIPGLSSGIIKENMWSDYMQKGEILEKVGLSSVDAHGSVETFFMYVSADIATSFTLLVGIFFPSATGIMAGSNRSGDLKDAQKSIPVGTILAIATTSLVYFSSVVLFGSCIEGVVLRDKFGDAVRKNLVVGTLSWPSPWVIVIGSFFSTVGAGLQSLTGAPRLLQAIAKDNIIPFLRVFGHGKSNGEPTWALLLTGLIAELGILIASLDMVAPILSMFFLMCYLFVNLACAVQTLLRTPNWRPRFRYYHWALSFLGMSMCLALMFISSWYYAIVAMVIAGMIYKYIEYQGAEKEWGDGIRGLSLSAARYALLRLEVGPPHTKNWRPQLLVLLKLDEDLHVKYPRLLTFASQLKAGKGLTIVGSVIQGNFLDGYGELQAAEQAVKNMMEIERVKGFCQVVVSSKVREGIVHLIQSCGLGGMQHNTVVMGWPYGWRQSEDPRAWKTFINTVRCTTAAHLALMVPKNVSFYPSNHERFTDGNIDVWWIVHDGGMLMLLPFLLKQHKVWRKCNLRIFTVAQMDDNSIQMKKDLATFLYQLRIEAEVEVVEMDDSDISAYTYERTLMMEQRSQMLRQMRLSSAERQREVCGNQATAQLVKDRHSLVRMGSIYSDEEEEIVDIPAEKVHMTWTREKCEAEKKIRRKAPENFRELMNQSNVRRMHTAVKLNEVIVNKSHDARLVLLNMPGPPRNNDGDENYMEFLEVLTEGLERVLLVRGGGREVITIYS
;
A
#
# COMPACT_ATOMS: atom_id res chain seq x y z
N MET A 1 13.91 -28.81 33.75
CA MET A 1 12.58 -29.32 34.14
C MET A 1 11.73 -28.17 34.67
N PRO A 2 10.57 -27.90 34.07
CA PRO A 2 9.41 -27.35 34.75
C PRO A 2 8.24 -28.35 34.73
N HIS A 3 7.38 -28.31 35.76
CA HIS A 3 6.26 -29.25 35.91
C HIS A 3 5.11 -28.95 34.94
N PHE A 4 4.59 -29.99 34.29
CA PHE A 4 3.28 -29.97 33.61
C PHE A 4 2.23 -30.61 34.52
N THR A 5 1.17 -29.86 34.83
CA THR A 5 0.01 -30.36 35.58
C THR A 5 -1.05 -30.85 34.59
N VAL A 6 -1.31 -32.16 34.55
CA VAL A 6 -2.34 -32.76 33.69
C VAL A 6 -3.67 -32.80 34.43
N VAL A 7 -4.73 -32.29 33.80
CA VAL A 7 -6.11 -32.41 34.28
C VAL A 7 -6.80 -33.56 33.51
N PRO A 8 -7.42 -34.55 34.19
CA PRO A 8 -8.04 -35.68 33.51
C PRO A 8 -9.45 -35.32 33.01
N VAL A 9 -9.75 -35.65 31.76
CA VAL A 9 -11.12 -35.74 31.24
C VAL A 9 -11.60 -37.18 31.47
N LYS A 10 -12.84 -37.35 31.94
CA LYS A 10 -13.44 -38.67 32.17
C LYS A 10 -14.07 -39.23 30.90
N ASP A 11 -13.80 -40.50 30.63
CA ASP A 11 -14.47 -41.28 29.58
C ASP A 11 -15.94 -41.57 29.91
N GLN A 12 -16.76 -41.67 28.86
CA GLN A 12 -17.96 -42.51 28.85
C GLN A 12 -18.02 -43.33 27.55
N ALA A 13 -18.62 -44.52 27.68
CA ALA A 13 -18.40 -45.69 26.84
C ALA A 13 -19.25 -45.73 25.54
N PRO A 14 -19.00 -46.68 24.60
CA PRO A 14 -19.46 -46.59 23.21
C PRO A 14 -20.72 -47.43 22.90
N SER A 15 -21.30 -47.23 21.71
CA SER A 15 -22.28 -48.17 21.12
C SER A 15 -22.18 -48.29 19.59
N CYS A 16 -21.65 -49.45 19.18
CA CYS A 16 -21.88 -50.25 17.96
C CYS A 16 -21.89 -49.69 16.51
N TYR A 17 -21.40 -50.57 15.63
CA TYR A 17 -21.45 -50.62 14.16
C TYR A 17 -22.91 -50.72 13.62
N ASP A 18 -23.22 -50.38 12.36
CA ASP A 18 -23.05 -51.29 11.21
C ASP A 18 -23.12 -50.67 9.79
N SER A 19 -22.50 -51.36 8.81
CA SER A 19 -22.67 -51.33 7.31
C SER A 19 -22.64 -49.99 6.52
N LEU A 20 -21.78 -49.76 5.50
CA LEU A 20 -21.79 -50.26 4.09
C LEU A 20 -23.05 -49.81 3.29
N GLU A 21 -23.03 -49.20 2.08
CA GLU A 21 -22.13 -49.22 0.89
C GLU A 21 -22.24 -47.93 -0.01
N GLY A 22 -21.43 -47.85 -1.09
CA GLY A 22 -21.71 -47.10 -2.35
C GLY A 22 -21.52 -45.57 -2.37
N ILE A 23 -20.61 -44.92 -3.12
CA ILE A 23 -20.38 -44.89 -4.60
C ILE A 23 -21.68 -44.47 -5.33
N ASN A 24 -21.84 -43.26 -5.88
CA ASN A 24 -21.05 -42.71 -7.01
C ASN A 24 -21.28 -41.19 -7.25
N TRP A 25 -20.44 -40.55 -8.06
CA TRP A 25 -20.67 -39.22 -8.68
C TRP A 25 -21.37 -39.36 -10.04
N VAL A 26 -22.05 -38.31 -10.54
CA VAL A 26 -21.98 -37.80 -11.95
C VAL A 26 -22.78 -36.48 -12.09
N ASP A 27 -22.32 -35.63 -13.03
CA ASP A 27 -22.84 -34.30 -13.42
C ASP A 27 -24.29 -34.25 -13.95
N TYR A 28 -24.82 -33.02 -14.08
CA TYR A 28 -25.82 -32.69 -15.10
C TYR A 28 -25.51 -31.34 -15.77
N ARG A 29 -25.74 -31.25 -17.08
CA ARG A 29 -25.60 -30.04 -17.90
C ARG A 29 -26.71 -29.95 -18.94
N ASP A 30 -27.31 -28.77 -19.04
CA ASP A 30 -28.14 -28.14 -20.10
C ASP A 30 -28.93 -28.98 -21.13
N THR A 31 -30.22 -28.64 -21.26
CA THR A 31 -31.11 -28.46 -22.45
C THR A 31 -32.58 -28.71 -22.01
N GLY A 32 -33.65 -28.12 -22.56
CA GLY A 32 -33.82 -27.09 -23.58
C GLY A 32 -35.21 -27.19 -24.26
N GLN A 33 -35.99 -26.08 -24.26
CA GLN A 33 -37.16 -25.76 -25.11
C GLN A 33 -38.61 -26.33 -24.84
N GLU A 34 -39.54 -25.36 -24.76
CA GLU A 34 -40.84 -25.24 -25.49
C GLU A 34 -42.16 -25.96 -25.09
N ALA A 35 -43.02 -25.17 -24.37
CA ALA A 35 -44.35 -24.69 -24.81
C ALA A 35 -45.57 -25.68 -24.88
N PRO A 36 -46.83 -25.23 -25.15
CA PRO A 36 -47.80 -24.89 -24.09
C PRO A 36 -49.25 -25.45 -24.27
N ASP A 37 -50.17 -25.06 -23.36
CA ASP A 37 -51.57 -24.59 -23.62
C ASP A 37 -52.77 -25.12 -22.78
N HIS A 38 -53.53 -24.12 -22.27
CA HIS A 38 -55.00 -23.93 -22.20
C HIS A 38 -56.02 -24.71 -21.31
N HIS A 39 -56.94 -23.89 -20.72
CA HIS A 39 -58.39 -24.09 -20.47
C HIS A 39 -58.86 -25.17 -19.43
N ASP A 40 -60.00 -25.07 -18.73
CA ASP A 40 -61.00 -24.00 -18.50
C ASP A 40 -61.97 -24.33 -17.33
N THR A 41 -62.69 -23.31 -16.79
CA THR A 41 -64.06 -23.38 -16.16
C THR A 41 -64.31 -24.25 -14.89
N VAL A 42 -65.41 -24.13 -14.10
CA VAL A 42 -66.23 -23.03 -13.48
C VAL A 42 -67.33 -23.70 -12.61
N SER A 43 -67.93 -22.99 -11.64
CA SER A 43 -69.15 -23.33 -10.84
C SER A 43 -69.01 -24.39 -9.72
N SER A 44 -69.84 -24.43 -8.65
CA SER A 44 -71.01 -23.60 -8.27
C SER A 44 -71.22 -23.52 -6.75
N ASP A 45 -71.75 -22.37 -6.31
CA ASP A 45 -72.71 -22.06 -5.21
C ASP A 45 -72.89 -22.93 -3.94
N GLY A 46 -73.10 -22.23 -2.81
CA GLY A 46 -73.71 -22.77 -1.59
C GLY A 46 -73.70 -21.79 -0.41
N ALA A 47 -74.77 -21.03 -0.20
CA ALA A 47 -74.87 -20.01 0.86
C ALA A 47 -75.56 -20.51 2.16
N GLY A 48 -75.22 -19.96 3.34
CA GLY A 48 -76.00 -20.23 4.56
C GLY A 48 -75.47 -19.77 5.94
N ILE A 49 -75.78 -18.52 6.32
CA ILE A 49 -76.54 -18.17 7.55
C ILE A 49 -75.92 -18.27 8.99
N HIS A 50 -75.70 -17.07 9.57
CA HIS A 50 -76.00 -16.57 10.94
C HIS A 50 -75.23 -16.93 12.26
N LYS A 51 -74.67 -15.83 12.84
CA LYS A 51 -74.80 -15.25 14.22
C LYS A 51 -73.98 -15.71 15.46
N GLU A 52 -73.37 -14.68 16.09
CA GLU A 52 -73.37 -14.29 17.53
C GLU A 52 -73.34 -15.43 18.59
N ASP A 53 -72.35 -15.54 19.50
CA ASP A 53 -72.06 -14.56 20.56
C ASP A 53 -70.69 -14.78 21.28
N SER A 54 -70.34 -13.89 22.22
CA SER A 54 -69.05 -13.79 22.96
C SER A 54 -69.08 -14.42 24.39
N PRO A 55 -68.08 -14.25 25.31
CA PRO A 55 -66.60 -14.25 25.24
C PRO A 55 -65.92 -15.17 26.33
N PHE A 56 -64.58 -15.06 26.47
CA PHE A 56 -63.70 -15.42 27.62
C PHE A 56 -63.00 -16.80 27.74
N LEU A 57 -61.65 -16.71 27.81
CA LEU A 57 -60.66 -17.62 28.43
C LEU A 57 -60.48 -19.02 27.78
N ASN A 58 -59.27 -19.60 27.68
CA ASN A 58 -58.00 -19.26 28.33
C ASN A 58 -56.76 -19.57 27.46
N SER A 59 -55.58 -19.14 27.90
CA SER A 59 -54.29 -19.20 27.17
C SER A 59 -53.58 -20.57 27.17
N SER A 60 -52.54 -20.67 26.30
CA SER A 60 -51.43 -21.66 26.27
C SER A 60 -51.85 -23.13 26.08
N ASP A 61 -51.44 -23.81 25.00
CA ASP A 61 -50.05 -24.26 24.85
C ASP A 61 -49.65 -24.69 23.41
N SER A 62 -48.40 -25.13 23.24
CA SER A 62 -47.87 -26.03 22.18
C SER A 62 -47.44 -25.48 20.78
N ALA A 63 -46.12 -25.38 20.68
CA ALA A 63 -45.20 -25.46 19.55
C ALA A 63 -45.59 -26.15 18.20
N SER A 64 -45.11 -25.48 17.13
CA SER A 64 -44.32 -26.03 16.00
C SER A 64 -44.96 -26.71 14.77
N LYS A 65 -44.90 -26.01 13.63
CA LYS A 65 -44.21 -26.33 12.34
C LYS A 65 -44.74 -25.38 11.24
N LYS A 66 -43.89 -24.63 10.53
CA LYS A 66 -43.38 -24.92 9.15
C LYS A 66 -44.48 -25.38 8.19
N ASN A 67 -44.70 -24.83 6.98
CA ASN A 67 -44.07 -23.80 6.14
C ASN A 67 -45.19 -23.29 5.15
N ASP A 68 -45.12 -22.28 4.28
CA ASP A 68 -44.04 -21.39 3.77
C ASP A 68 -44.64 -20.10 3.11
N PHE A 69 -43.81 -19.25 2.47
CA PHE A 69 -44.10 -18.30 1.34
C PHE A 69 -45.52 -17.68 1.25
N TYR A 70 -45.75 -16.40 1.52
CA TYR A 70 -45.33 -15.24 0.71
C TYR A 70 -45.50 -13.95 1.53
N ASP A 71 -44.43 -13.16 1.71
CA ASP A 71 -44.53 -11.67 1.74
C ASP A 71 -43.14 -11.02 1.76
N LYS A 72 -42.60 -10.79 0.56
CA LYS A 72 -41.48 -9.89 0.31
C LYS A 72 -41.86 -9.01 -0.87
N ASN A 73 -42.66 -7.97 -0.63
CA ASN A 73 -42.80 -6.80 -1.52
C ASN A 73 -43.53 -5.60 -0.87
N LEU A 74 -43.48 -5.46 0.47
CA LEU A 74 -44.12 -4.32 1.17
C LEU A 74 -43.15 -3.63 2.15
N ALA A 75 -42.04 -3.10 1.63
CA ALA A 75 -41.05 -2.33 2.39
C ALA A 75 -40.54 -1.11 1.59
N LEU A 76 -41.43 -0.49 0.80
CA LEU A 76 -41.10 0.62 -0.11
C LEU A 76 -42.20 1.69 -0.14
N PHE A 77 -42.87 1.93 1.01
CA PHE A 77 -43.68 3.13 1.27
C PHE A 77 -43.82 3.34 2.80
N GLU A 78 -42.68 3.55 3.48
CA GLU A 78 -42.64 4.01 4.89
C GLU A 78 -41.84 5.32 5.03
N GLU A 79 -41.75 6.10 3.95
CA GLU A 79 -41.25 7.49 3.94
C GLU A 79 -42.39 8.51 3.93
N GLU A 80 -43.42 8.37 4.80
CA GLU A 80 -44.37 9.48 5.02
C GLU A 80 -45.18 9.36 6.33
N LEU A 81 -44.54 9.51 7.50
CA LEU A 81 -45.26 9.80 8.77
C LEU A 81 -44.35 10.35 9.89
N ASP A 82 -43.71 11.51 9.65
CA ASP A 82 -43.06 12.26 10.74
C ASP A 82 -43.16 13.79 10.55
N ILE A 83 -44.39 14.29 10.36
CA ILE A 83 -44.70 15.73 10.43
C ILE A 83 -44.78 16.16 11.90
N ARG A 84 -43.62 16.23 12.55
CA ARG A 84 -43.39 16.98 13.79
C ARG A 84 -42.36 18.08 13.51
N PRO A 85 -42.41 19.23 14.22
CA PRO A 85 -41.61 20.39 13.85
C PRO A 85 -40.11 20.07 13.85
N LYS A 86 -39.48 20.14 12.67
CA LYS A 86 -38.09 19.70 12.40
C LYS A 86 -37.05 20.29 13.37
N VAL A 87 -37.35 21.40 14.02
CA VAL A 87 -36.49 22.04 15.02
C VAL A 87 -36.32 21.16 16.27
N SER A 88 -37.38 20.51 16.78
CA SER A 88 -37.25 19.70 18.01
C SER A 88 -36.48 18.40 17.80
N SER A 89 -36.59 17.78 16.62
CA SER A 89 -35.81 16.60 16.24
C SER A 89 -34.36 16.93 15.86
N LEU A 90 -34.08 18.14 15.34
CA LEU A 90 -32.72 18.65 15.20
C LEU A 90 -32.09 18.97 16.56
N LEU A 91 -32.83 19.63 17.47
CA LEU A 91 -32.37 19.92 18.83
C LEU A 91 -32.10 18.64 19.63
N SER A 92 -32.96 17.62 19.56
CA SER A 92 -32.70 16.34 20.26
C SER A 92 -31.49 15.60 19.69
N ARG A 93 -31.24 15.69 18.37
CA ARG A 93 -30.00 15.19 17.75
C ARG A 93 -28.76 16.01 18.14
N LEU A 94 -28.90 17.33 18.34
CA LEU A 94 -27.83 18.21 18.85
C LEU A 94 -27.49 17.95 20.33
N VAL A 95 -28.48 17.59 21.16
CA VAL A 95 -28.26 17.17 22.57
C VAL A 95 -27.48 15.87 22.66
N ASN A 96 -27.62 14.98 21.67
CA ASN A 96 -26.86 13.73 21.55
C ASN A 96 -25.55 13.89 20.74
N TYR A 97 -25.05 15.11 20.54
CA TYR A 97 -23.75 15.35 19.94
C TYR A 97 -22.61 15.03 20.92
N THR A 98 -21.60 14.26 20.47
CA THR A 98 -20.57 13.67 21.34
C THR A 98 -19.18 13.87 20.73
N ASN A 99 -18.54 15.03 20.85
CA ASN A 99 -17.42 15.29 19.93
C ASN A 99 -16.15 14.41 20.09
N ILE A 100 -16.10 13.57 21.10
CA ILE A 100 -14.93 12.84 21.59
C ILE A 100 -14.63 11.59 20.74
N THR A 101 -13.40 11.07 20.86
CA THR A 101 -12.90 9.93 20.10
C THR A 101 -13.45 8.60 20.62
N GLN A 102 -13.82 7.71 19.70
CA GLN A 102 -14.00 6.29 20.01
C GLN A 102 -12.68 5.65 20.46
N GLY A 103 -12.76 4.51 21.14
CA GLY A 103 -11.61 3.81 21.71
C GLY A 103 -11.79 2.31 21.85
N ALA A 104 -10.83 1.65 22.50
CA ALA A 104 -10.70 0.20 22.48
C ALA A 104 -11.90 -0.58 23.06
N LYS A 105 -12.69 0.02 23.97
CA LYS A 105 -13.89 -0.63 24.52
C LYS A 105 -15.01 -0.77 23.48
N GLU A 106 -15.23 0.24 22.64
CA GLU A 106 -16.28 0.19 21.61
C GLU A 106 -15.91 -0.81 20.51
N HIS A 107 -14.61 -0.96 20.20
CA HIS A 107 -14.10 -2.04 19.33
C HIS A 107 -14.38 -3.43 19.91
N GLU A 108 -14.10 -3.65 21.21
CA GLU A 108 -14.38 -4.93 21.89
C GLU A 108 -15.89 -5.24 21.98
N GLU A 109 -16.72 -4.22 22.20
CA GLU A 109 -18.19 -4.34 22.20
C GLU A 109 -18.72 -4.69 20.80
N GLU A 110 -18.17 -4.13 19.73
CA GLU A 110 -18.54 -4.50 18.35
C GLU A 110 -18.08 -5.90 17.95
N GLU A 111 -16.86 -6.31 18.26
CA GLU A 111 -16.40 -7.69 18.00
C GLU A 111 -17.29 -8.70 18.75
N SER A 112 -17.64 -8.40 20.00
CA SER A 112 -18.58 -9.19 20.80
C SER A 112 -19.98 -9.23 20.18
N ALA A 113 -20.50 -8.10 19.71
CA ALA A 113 -21.80 -8.00 19.05
C ALA A 113 -21.84 -8.73 17.69
N GLN A 114 -20.74 -8.70 16.93
CA GLN A 114 -20.61 -9.45 15.67
C GLN A 114 -20.56 -10.97 15.95
N ALA A 115 -19.85 -11.39 17.00
CA ALA A 115 -19.87 -12.79 17.45
C ALA A 115 -21.27 -13.25 17.91
N SER A 116 -22.00 -12.41 18.65
CA SER A 116 -23.36 -12.74 19.13
C SER A 116 -24.46 -12.65 18.06
N ARG A 117 -24.27 -11.82 17.01
CA ARG A 117 -25.21 -11.71 15.86
C ARG A 117 -25.39 -13.02 15.09
N ARG A 118 -24.55 -14.04 15.31
CA ARG A 118 -24.79 -15.41 14.84
C ARG A 118 -25.95 -16.13 15.55
N LYS A 119 -26.60 -15.55 16.58
CA LYS A 119 -27.73 -16.20 17.30
C LYS A 119 -29.02 -15.39 17.45
N THR A 120 -29.03 -14.06 17.48
CA THR A 120 -30.28 -13.25 17.37
C THR A 120 -30.02 -11.81 16.91
N PRO A 121 -30.99 -11.15 16.21
CA PRO A 121 -30.88 -9.74 15.85
C PRO A 121 -31.47 -8.84 16.95
N LYS A 122 -30.63 -8.28 17.81
CA LYS A 122 -30.95 -7.02 18.52
C LYS A 122 -30.18 -5.88 17.88
N VAL A 123 -30.91 -4.94 17.30
CA VAL A 123 -30.36 -3.80 16.56
C VAL A 123 -30.24 -2.60 17.49
N SER A 124 -29.02 -2.28 17.92
CA SER A 124 -28.62 -0.89 18.13
C SER A 124 -28.25 -0.32 16.76
N SER A 125 -29.11 0.52 16.19
CA SER A 125 -28.87 1.07 14.85
C SER A 125 -27.80 2.17 14.90
N PRO A 126 -26.73 2.13 14.08
CA PRO A 126 -25.81 3.24 13.95
C PRO A 126 -26.53 4.42 13.27
N ASN A 127 -26.74 5.49 14.02
CA ASN A 127 -27.72 6.54 13.71
C ASN A 127 -27.10 7.85 13.19
N MET A 128 -25.77 7.97 13.12
CA MET A 128 -25.13 9.22 12.68
C MET A 128 -24.91 9.27 11.17
N GLY A 129 -25.27 10.42 10.57
CA GLY A 129 -24.98 10.75 9.17
C GLY A 129 -23.76 11.68 9.03
N THR A 130 -23.30 11.87 7.79
CA THR A 130 -22.06 12.59 7.43
C THR A 130 -21.89 13.96 8.11
N LEU A 131 -22.94 14.78 8.17
CA LEU A 131 -22.87 16.12 8.76
C LEU A 131 -22.48 16.08 10.25
N MET A 132 -23.20 15.25 11.02
CA MET A 132 -23.14 15.23 12.47
C MET A 132 -22.01 14.32 13.01
N GLY A 133 -21.73 13.23 12.29
CA GLY A 133 -20.73 12.23 12.68
C GLY A 133 -19.31 12.51 12.16
N VAL A 134 -19.14 13.28 11.08
CA VAL A 134 -17.83 13.53 10.45
C VAL A 134 -17.53 15.02 10.25
N TYR A 135 -18.41 15.77 9.58
CA TYR A 135 -18.12 17.16 9.18
C TYR A 135 -18.01 18.12 10.37
N LEU A 136 -19.04 18.22 11.22
CA LEU A 136 -18.99 19.09 12.41
C LEU A 136 -17.85 18.69 13.37
N PRO A 137 -17.60 17.39 13.64
CA PRO A 137 -16.44 16.95 14.41
C PRO A 137 -15.09 17.37 13.85
N CYS A 138 -14.89 17.25 12.55
CA CYS A 138 -13.66 17.68 11.89
C CYS A 138 -13.49 19.21 11.99
N LEU A 139 -14.56 19.96 11.68
CA LEU A 139 -14.59 21.42 11.74
C LEU A 139 -14.30 21.96 13.15
N GLN A 140 -14.83 21.34 14.20
CA GLN A 140 -14.58 21.73 15.60
C GLN A 140 -13.13 21.48 16.05
N ASN A 141 -12.43 20.49 15.47
CA ASN A 141 -11.03 20.19 15.82
C ASN A 141 -10.01 20.99 15.00
N ILE A 142 -10.37 21.44 13.79
CA ILE A 142 -9.52 22.30 12.97
C ILE A 142 -9.53 23.74 13.51
N PHE A 143 -10.70 24.28 13.87
CA PHE A 143 -10.78 25.62 14.44
C PHE A 143 -10.25 25.67 15.88
N GLY A 144 -9.03 26.18 16.03
CA GLY A 144 -8.35 26.35 17.32
C GLY A 144 -7.91 27.78 17.60
N VAL A 145 -7.18 27.94 18.71
CA VAL A 145 -6.71 29.22 19.26
C VAL A 145 -5.98 30.13 18.27
N ILE A 146 -5.22 29.57 17.33
CA ILE A 146 -4.42 30.30 16.33
C ILE A 146 -5.27 31.26 15.48
N LEU A 147 -6.51 30.88 15.14
CA LEU A 147 -7.45 31.73 14.38
C LEU A 147 -7.71 33.07 15.07
N PHE A 148 -7.80 33.05 16.40
CA PHE A 148 -8.17 34.22 17.20
C PHE A 148 -6.95 34.98 17.76
N LEU A 149 -5.89 34.27 18.17
CA LEU A 149 -4.75 34.87 18.90
C LEU A 149 -3.53 35.18 18.05
N ARG A 150 -3.40 34.59 16.85
CA ARG A 150 -2.17 34.70 16.03
C ARG A 150 -2.41 35.01 14.56
N LEU A 151 -3.60 34.77 14.00
CA LEU A 151 -3.82 35.00 12.57
C LEU A 151 -3.68 36.49 12.17
N THR A 152 -4.17 37.43 12.98
CA THR A 152 -3.95 38.88 12.74
C THR A 152 -2.46 39.23 12.76
N TRP A 153 -1.71 38.66 13.71
CA TRP A 153 -0.28 38.88 13.87
C TRP A 153 0.54 38.30 12.70
N ILE A 154 0.21 37.08 12.25
CA ILE A 154 0.81 36.48 11.05
C ILE A 154 0.59 37.38 9.82
N VAL A 155 -0.62 37.93 9.66
CA VAL A 155 -0.95 38.87 8.57
C VAL A 155 -0.19 40.19 8.69
N GLY A 156 0.01 40.70 9.91
CA GLY A 156 0.81 41.90 10.15
C GLY A 156 2.29 41.74 9.82
N MET A 157 2.91 40.61 10.21
CA MET A 157 4.35 40.39 10.01
C MET A 157 4.70 39.92 8.59
N ALA A 158 3.90 39.02 8.00
CA ALA A 158 4.17 38.46 6.67
C ALA A 158 3.50 39.24 5.53
N GLY A 159 2.57 40.15 5.83
CA GLY A 159 1.68 40.76 4.85
C GLY A 159 0.67 39.77 4.26
N ILE A 160 -0.26 40.29 3.46
CA ILE A 160 -1.33 39.49 2.86
C ILE A 160 -0.77 38.41 1.92
N ILE A 161 0.18 38.75 1.02
CA ILE A 161 0.64 37.81 -0.02
C ILE A 161 1.32 36.58 0.59
N GLN A 162 2.27 36.77 1.52
CA GLN A 162 2.97 35.64 2.12
C GLN A 162 2.09 34.90 3.11
N SER A 163 1.16 35.57 3.81
CA SER A 163 0.16 34.89 4.64
C SER A 163 -0.74 33.96 3.84
N LEU A 164 -1.24 34.41 2.67
CA LEU A 164 -1.99 33.55 1.75
C LEU A 164 -1.16 32.33 1.28
N LEU A 165 0.14 32.50 1.05
CA LEU A 165 1.05 31.40 0.72
C LEU A 165 1.21 30.41 1.89
N ILE A 166 1.38 30.90 3.12
CA ILE A 166 1.47 30.07 4.34
C ILE A 166 0.20 29.22 4.52
N VAL A 167 -0.99 29.85 4.40
CA VAL A 167 -2.28 29.15 4.46
C VAL A 167 -2.38 28.11 3.35
N LEU A 168 -2.04 28.46 2.10
CA LEU A 168 -2.10 27.54 0.96
C LEU A 168 -1.17 26.33 1.12
N MET A 169 0.05 26.51 1.60
CA MET A 169 1.00 25.41 1.85
C MET A 169 0.48 24.45 2.92
N CYS A 170 -0.05 24.97 4.03
CA CYS A 170 -0.56 24.14 5.13
C CYS A 170 -1.87 23.42 4.73
N CYS A 171 -2.82 24.12 4.12
CA CYS A 171 -4.10 23.55 3.68
C CYS A 171 -3.96 22.54 2.54
N SER A 172 -3.02 22.75 1.60
CA SER A 172 -2.76 21.76 0.53
C SER A 172 -2.13 20.48 1.09
N CYS A 173 -1.21 20.59 2.06
CA CYS A 173 -0.61 19.46 2.77
C CYS A 173 -1.67 18.59 3.47
N THR A 174 -2.62 19.21 4.17
CA THR A 174 -3.68 18.48 4.89
C THR A 174 -4.77 17.95 3.97
N MET A 175 -5.10 18.66 2.87
CA MET A 175 -6.00 18.17 1.83
C MET A 175 -5.46 16.91 1.13
N LEU A 176 -4.19 16.89 0.73
CA LEU A 176 -3.56 15.70 0.15
C LEU A 176 -3.57 14.52 1.12
N THR A 177 -3.30 14.78 2.40
CA THR A 177 -3.38 13.77 3.47
C THR A 177 -4.80 13.25 3.69
N ALA A 178 -5.82 14.09 3.55
CA ALA A 178 -7.23 13.67 3.62
C ALA A 178 -7.66 12.79 2.43
N ILE A 179 -7.08 12.98 1.24
CA ILE A 179 -7.27 12.07 0.09
C ILE A 179 -6.66 10.70 0.41
N SER A 180 -5.46 10.65 0.99
CA SER A 180 -4.82 9.40 1.44
C SER A 180 -5.62 8.72 2.56
N MET A 181 -6.14 9.47 3.53
CA MET A 181 -7.04 8.95 4.57
C MET A 181 -8.36 8.42 3.99
N SER A 182 -8.89 9.07 2.95
CA SER A 182 -10.10 8.61 2.23
C SER A 182 -9.88 7.29 1.48
N ALA A 183 -8.65 7.06 0.99
CA ALA A 183 -8.27 5.78 0.40
C ALA A 183 -8.20 4.66 1.45
N ILE A 184 -7.66 4.95 2.64
CA ILE A 184 -7.68 4.03 3.80
C ILE A 184 -9.12 3.71 4.20
N ALA A 185 -9.97 4.73 4.40
CA ALA A 185 -11.37 4.56 4.81
C ALA A 185 -12.26 3.83 3.78
N THR A 186 -11.80 3.67 2.54
CA THR A 186 -12.51 2.90 1.49
C THR A 186 -11.85 1.54 1.18
N ASN A 187 -10.76 1.20 1.87
CA ASN A 187 -10.06 -0.08 1.75
C ASN A 187 -10.57 -1.10 2.77
N GLY A 188 -11.26 -2.14 2.31
CA GLY A 188 -11.85 -3.17 3.18
C GLY A 188 -13.08 -2.69 3.97
N VAL A 189 -13.38 -3.36 5.07
CA VAL A 189 -14.42 -2.96 6.04
C VAL A 189 -13.80 -2.01 7.06
N VAL A 190 -14.46 -0.88 7.34
CA VAL A 190 -13.99 0.08 8.34
C VAL A 190 -14.35 -0.45 9.74
N PRO A 191 -13.38 -0.68 10.65
CA PRO A 191 -13.67 -1.10 12.01
C PRO A 191 -14.15 0.08 12.87
N ALA A 192 -14.99 -0.19 13.86
CA ALA A 192 -15.27 0.74 14.95
C ALA A 192 -14.08 0.88 15.90
N GLY A 193 -13.95 2.03 16.56
CA GLY A 193 -12.81 2.35 17.43
C GLY A 193 -11.94 3.51 16.93
N GLY A 194 -12.33 4.18 15.84
CA GLY A 194 -11.73 5.44 15.40
C GLY A 194 -10.48 5.32 14.53
N ALA A 195 -9.74 6.43 14.41
CA ALA A 195 -8.63 6.58 13.47
C ALA A 195 -7.55 5.49 13.58
N TYR A 196 -7.19 5.09 14.79
CA TYR A 196 -6.10 4.14 15.03
C TYR A 196 -6.41 2.75 14.48
N PHE A 197 -7.57 2.17 14.80
CA PHE A 197 -7.95 0.84 14.31
C PHE A 197 -8.19 0.84 12.80
N MET A 198 -8.73 1.94 12.25
CA MET A 198 -8.84 2.12 10.80
C MET A 198 -7.46 2.08 10.12
N ILE A 199 -6.47 2.79 10.67
CA ILE A 199 -5.10 2.85 10.11
C ILE A 199 -4.37 1.52 10.29
N SER A 200 -4.37 0.93 11.50
CA SER A 200 -3.61 -0.29 11.80
C SER A 200 -4.13 -1.52 11.05
N ARG A 201 -5.45 -1.65 10.86
CA ARG A 201 -6.06 -2.79 10.14
C ARG A 201 -5.93 -2.67 8.62
N SER A 202 -5.93 -1.45 8.07
CA SER A 202 -5.75 -1.25 6.62
C SER A 202 -4.28 -1.20 6.18
N LEU A 203 -3.37 -0.64 6.99
CA LEU A 203 -1.96 -0.47 6.62
C LEU A 203 -1.00 -1.52 7.20
N GLY A 204 -1.38 -2.21 8.29
CA GLY A 204 -0.51 -3.10 9.06
C GLY A 204 -0.11 -2.52 10.43
N PRO A 205 0.27 -3.37 11.40
CA PRO A 205 0.55 -2.96 12.77
C PRO A 205 1.80 -2.07 12.90
N GLU A 206 2.77 -2.18 11.98
CA GLU A 206 4.02 -1.42 11.98
C GLU A 206 3.76 0.06 11.69
N PHE A 207 3.00 0.33 10.62
CA PHE A 207 2.53 1.68 10.31
C PHE A 207 1.51 2.17 11.34
N GLY A 208 0.57 1.32 11.77
CA GLY A 208 -0.44 1.67 12.77
C GLY A 208 0.15 2.13 14.10
N GLY A 209 1.14 1.40 14.63
CA GLY A 209 1.81 1.73 15.88
C GLY A 209 2.69 2.99 15.79
N ALA A 210 3.48 3.13 14.71
CA ALA A 210 4.31 4.31 14.51
C ALA A 210 3.46 5.58 14.34
N VAL A 211 2.45 5.55 13.46
CA VAL A 211 1.50 6.66 13.25
C VAL A 211 0.73 6.97 14.55
N GLY A 212 0.26 5.93 15.25
CA GLY A 212 -0.47 6.06 16.52
C GLY A 212 0.34 6.77 17.61
N LEU A 213 1.62 6.43 17.77
CA LEU A 213 2.50 7.10 18.75
C LEU A 213 2.81 8.56 18.36
N CYS A 214 3.01 8.85 17.07
CA CYS A 214 3.18 10.23 16.61
C CYS A 214 1.93 11.07 16.88
N PHE A 215 0.75 10.51 16.59
CA PHE A 215 -0.54 11.15 16.82
C PHE A 215 -0.84 11.33 18.31
N TYR A 216 -0.42 10.40 19.17
CA TYR A 216 -0.48 10.51 20.63
C TYR A 216 0.36 11.67 21.17
N LEU A 217 1.63 11.77 20.77
CA LEU A 217 2.50 12.86 21.22
C LEU A 217 1.97 14.21 20.71
N GLY A 218 1.58 14.29 19.43
CA GLY A 218 0.95 15.49 18.86
C GLY A 218 -0.31 15.92 19.63
N THR A 219 -1.28 15.02 19.82
CA THR A 219 -2.51 15.36 20.58
C THR A 219 -2.23 15.73 22.05
N THR A 220 -1.17 15.21 22.65
CA THR A 220 -0.77 15.59 24.02
C THR A 220 -0.20 17.00 24.08
N PHE A 221 0.72 17.36 23.18
CA PHE A 221 1.24 18.74 23.07
C PHE A 221 0.17 19.74 22.60
N ALA A 222 -0.84 19.31 21.83
CA ALA A 222 -2.00 20.14 21.48
C ALA A 222 -2.78 20.56 22.74
N SER A 223 -2.98 19.64 23.69
CA SER A 223 -3.64 19.95 24.97
C SER A 223 -2.90 21.06 25.73
N ALA A 224 -1.57 20.97 25.83
CA ALA A 224 -0.74 22.00 26.43
C ALA A 224 -0.83 23.36 25.69
N MET A 225 -0.76 23.35 24.36
CA MET A 225 -0.90 24.57 23.53
C MET A 225 -2.25 25.26 23.75
N TYR A 226 -3.35 24.50 23.78
CA TYR A 226 -4.67 25.06 24.06
C TYR A 226 -4.76 25.59 25.50
N ILE A 227 -4.25 24.87 26.51
CA ILE A 227 -4.26 25.36 27.90
C ILE A 227 -3.49 26.68 28.02
N LEU A 228 -2.27 26.78 27.47
CA LEU A 228 -1.50 28.03 27.44
C LEU A 228 -2.27 29.16 26.75
N GLY A 229 -2.93 28.88 25.63
CA GLY A 229 -3.77 29.85 24.93
C GLY A 229 -4.98 30.33 25.75
N ALA A 230 -5.63 29.44 26.50
CA ALA A 230 -6.74 29.81 27.38
C ALA A 230 -6.26 30.69 28.56
N ILE A 231 -5.07 30.42 29.11
CA ILE A 231 -4.45 31.25 30.15
C ILE A 231 -3.96 32.59 29.61
N GLU A 232 -3.47 32.65 28.37
CA GLU A 232 -3.15 33.92 27.69
C GLU A 232 -4.39 34.81 27.57
N ILE A 233 -5.53 34.24 27.15
CA ILE A 233 -6.80 34.98 27.09
C ILE A 233 -7.23 35.45 28.50
N PHE A 234 -7.12 34.57 29.49
CA PHE A 234 -7.53 34.87 30.87
C PHE A 234 -6.71 36.02 31.49
N LEU A 235 -5.37 35.96 31.40
CA LEU A 235 -4.46 36.91 32.03
C LEU A 235 -4.30 38.23 31.25
N LYS A 236 -4.42 38.25 29.92
CA LYS A 236 -4.32 39.50 29.14
C LYS A 236 -5.65 40.20 28.96
N TYR A 237 -6.73 39.47 28.63
CA TYR A 237 -7.98 40.07 28.16
C TYR A 237 -9.16 39.96 29.13
N LEU A 238 -9.13 39.01 30.08
CA LEU A 238 -10.26 38.77 30.98
C LEU A 238 -10.06 39.42 32.37
N VAL A 239 -8.96 39.09 33.06
CA VAL A 239 -8.67 39.59 34.42
C VAL A 239 -7.16 39.86 34.58
N PRO A 240 -6.63 40.99 34.04
CA PRO A 240 -5.21 41.32 34.15
C PRO A 240 -4.73 41.59 35.59
N GLN A 241 -5.67 41.91 36.50
CA GLN A 241 -5.40 42.08 37.94
C GLN A 241 -5.12 40.74 38.67
N ALA A 242 -5.33 39.59 38.02
CA ALA A 242 -5.09 38.27 38.62
C ALA A 242 -3.65 37.76 38.46
N ALA A 243 -2.72 38.56 37.91
CA ALA A 243 -1.31 38.17 37.87
C ALA A 243 -0.75 38.02 39.30
N ILE A 244 0.00 36.94 39.56
CA ILE A 244 0.62 36.64 40.86
C ILE A 244 2.01 37.28 40.94
N PHE A 245 2.77 37.17 39.85
CA PHE A 245 4.08 37.78 39.71
C PHE A 245 3.96 39.09 38.94
N HIS A 246 4.22 40.21 39.62
CA HIS A 246 4.43 41.52 39.02
C HIS A 246 5.93 41.80 38.91
N ALA A 247 6.36 42.37 37.79
CA ALA A 247 7.75 42.79 37.60
C ALA A 247 8.03 44.09 38.36
N THR A 248 9.16 44.14 39.08
CA THR A 248 9.66 45.36 39.75
C THR A 248 10.48 46.22 38.80
N ASP A 249 11.19 45.61 37.85
CA ASP A 249 12.07 46.28 36.89
C ASP A 249 11.54 46.11 35.46
N PRO A 250 11.58 47.15 34.60
CA PRO A 250 10.98 47.11 33.25
C PRO A 250 11.58 46.04 32.33
N GLY A 251 12.85 45.64 32.53
CA GLY A 251 13.50 44.55 31.78
C GLY A 251 13.11 43.13 32.24
N SER A 252 12.30 42.98 33.29
CA SER A 252 11.93 41.67 33.87
C SER A 252 10.47 41.23 33.57
N SER A 253 9.69 42.09 32.90
CA SER A 253 8.26 41.93 32.57
C SER A 253 7.93 40.59 31.89
N ASP A 254 8.66 40.23 30.82
CA ASP A 254 8.49 38.96 30.09
C ASP A 254 8.60 37.74 31.02
N SER A 255 9.60 37.75 31.91
CA SER A 255 9.89 36.64 32.81
C SER A 255 8.79 36.44 33.87
N ALA A 256 8.22 37.54 34.38
CA ALA A 256 7.09 37.52 35.29
C ALA A 256 5.83 36.96 34.59
N MET A 257 5.55 37.39 33.36
CA MET A 257 4.42 36.88 32.58
C MET A 257 4.54 35.36 32.32
N LEU A 258 5.72 34.88 31.91
CA LEU A 258 5.95 33.44 31.69
C LEU A 258 5.76 32.62 32.98
N ASN A 259 6.17 33.13 34.14
CA ASN A 259 5.93 32.46 35.42
C ASN A 259 4.44 32.43 35.81
N ASN A 260 3.68 33.48 35.51
CA ASN A 260 2.21 33.45 35.66
C ASN A 260 1.58 32.38 34.74
N MET A 261 1.99 32.29 33.46
CA MET A 261 1.49 31.27 32.53
C MET A 261 1.73 29.84 33.04
N ARG A 262 2.90 29.58 33.66
CA ARG A 262 3.22 28.27 34.26
C ARG A 262 2.22 27.92 35.37
N VAL A 263 2.12 28.76 36.40
CA VAL A 263 1.28 28.45 37.59
C VAL A 263 -0.19 28.30 37.21
N TYR A 264 -0.74 29.21 36.41
CA TYR A 264 -2.13 29.12 35.96
C TYR A 264 -2.34 27.96 34.96
N GLY A 265 -1.35 27.65 34.13
CA GLY A 265 -1.39 26.52 33.20
C GLY A 265 -1.45 25.18 33.93
N SER A 266 -0.54 24.92 34.88
CA SER A 266 -0.52 23.69 35.68
C SER A 266 -1.79 23.53 36.51
N LEU A 267 -2.31 24.63 37.08
CA LEU A 267 -3.59 24.64 37.79
C LEU A 267 -4.75 24.24 36.86
N CYS A 268 -4.81 24.84 35.66
CA CYS A 268 -5.83 24.55 34.66
C CYS A 268 -5.75 23.10 34.15
N LEU A 269 -4.55 22.59 33.85
CA LEU A 269 -4.33 21.19 33.49
C LEU A 269 -4.82 20.24 34.59
N SER A 270 -4.49 20.53 35.86
CA SER A 270 -4.92 19.69 36.98
C SER A 270 -6.45 19.63 37.11
N LEU A 271 -7.13 20.78 36.95
CA LEU A 271 -8.59 20.87 36.96
C LEU A 271 -9.21 20.08 35.79
N MET A 272 -8.68 20.26 34.58
CA MET A 272 -9.15 19.56 33.39
C MET A 272 -8.92 18.04 33.48
N ALA A 273 -7.77 17.60 34.01
CA ALA A 273 -7.47 16.19 34.25
C ALA A 273 -8.44 15.57 35.26
N VAL A 274 -8.80 16.29 36.33
CA VAL A 274 -9.83 15.85 37.29
C VAL A 274 -11.20 15.73 36.62
N VAL A 275 -11.62 16.71 35.80
CA VAL A 275 -12.88 16.64 35.04
C VAL A 275 -12.92 15.41 34.13
N VAL A 276 -11.83 15.11 33.43
CA VAL A 276 -11.70 13.93 32.58
C VAL A 276 -11.72 12.63 33.39
N PHE A 277 -11.08 12.59 34.57
CA PHE A 277 -11.03 11.41 35.43
C PHE A 277 -12.37 11.09 36.13
N VAL A 278 -13.17 12.11 36.47
CA VAL A 278 -14.48 11.97 37.13
C VAL A 278 -15.55 11.46 36.16
N GLY A 279 -15.53 11.88 34.89
CA GLY A 279 -16.31 11.22 33.86
C GLY A 279 -16.46 12.00 32.55
N VAL A 280 -16.08 11.36 31.45
CA VAL A 280 -16.08 11.97 30.10
C VAL A 280 -17.49 12.29 29.57
N LYS A 281 -18.54 11.75 30.21
CA LYS A 281 -19.96 12.00 29.88
C LYS A 281 -20.36 13.48 29.95
N TYR A 282 -19.77 14.25 30.87
CA TYR A 282 -20.06 15.68 31.00
C TYR A 282 -19.41 16.50 29.86
N VAL A 283 -18.15 16.18 29.52
CA VAL A 283 -17.41 16.80 28.41
C VAL A 283 -18.16 16.58 27.08
N ASN A 284 -18.71 15.37 26.87
CA ASN A 284 -19.54 15.07 25.70
C ASN A 284 -20.74 16.02 25.57
N LYS A 285 -21.50 16.27 26.66
CA LYS A 285 -22.67 17.18 26.63
C LYS A 285 -22.30 18.64 26.35
N LEU A 286 -21.11 19.08 26.77
CA LEU A 286 -20.62 20.44 26.52
C LEU A 286 -20.06 20.65 25.10
N ALA A 287 -19.84 19.57 24.34
CA ALA A 287 -19.20 19.66 23.03
C ALA A 287 -19.98 20.52 22.02
N SER A 288 -21.31 20.49 22.07
CA SER A 288 -22.19 21.31 21.21
C SER A 288 -22.16 22.80 21.59
N LEU A 289 -21.98 23.12 22.88
CA LEU A 289 -21.78 24.49 23.35
C LEU A 289 -20.47 25.07 22.81
N PHE A 290 -19.37 24.31 22.91
CA PHE A 290 -18.07 24.76 22.38
C PHE A 290 -18.11 24.99 20.86
N LEU A 291 -18.81 24.14 20.10
CA LEU A 291 -19.04 24.34 18.67
C LEU A 291 -19.84 25.62 18.38
N ALA A 292 -20.89 25.89 19.16
CA ALA A 292 -21.68 27.12 19.02
C ALA A 292 -20.85 28.38 19.29
N CYS A 293 -20.00 28.38 20.33
CA CYS A 293 -19.07 29.48 20.63
C CYS A 293 -18.14 29.79 19.44
N VAL A 294 -17.58 28.77 18.79
CA VAL A 294 -16.72 28.95 17.60
C VAL A 294 -17.48 29.58 16.44
N ILE A 295 -18.65 29.02 16.09
CA ILE A 295 -19.43 29.49 14.94
C ILE A 295 -19.91 30.94 15.15
N ILE A 296 -20.42 31.26 16.34
CA ILE A 296 -20.86 32.63 16.69
C ILE A 296 -19.68 33.61 16.59
N SER A 297 -18.50 33.23 17.11
CA SER A 297 -17.30 34.08 17.03
C SER A 297 -16.89 34.37 15.58
N ILE A 298 -16.87 33.35 14.72
CA ILE A 298 -16.54 33.49 13.30
C ILE A 298 -17.56 34.40 12.59
N VAL A 299 -18.86 34.20 12.82
CA VAL A 299 -19.92 35.04 12.24
C VAL A 299 -19.82 36.50 12.72
N SER A 300 -19.48 36.73 13.99
CA SER A 300 -19.25 38.08 14.54
C SER A 300 -18.08 38.81 13.91
N ILE A 301 -17.01 38.10 13.49
CA ILE A 301 -15.89 38.67 12.73
C ILE A 301 -16.36 39.12 11.34
N TYR A 302 -17.04 38.26 10.59
CA TYR A 302 -17.55 38.62 9.26
C TYR A 302 -18.59 39.75 9.31
N ALA A 303 -19.50 39.73 10.28
CA ALA A 303 -20.48 40.79 10.47
C ALA A 303 -19.83 42.15 10.77
N GLY A 304 -18.78 42.16 11.62
CA GLY A 304 -18.01 43.36 11.94
C GLY A 304 -17.20 43.88 10.75
N ALA A 305 -16.53 42.99 10.00
CA ALA A 305 -15.80 43.35 8.79
C ALA A 305 -16.73 43.98 7.73
N LEU A 306 -17.92 43.41 7.50
CA LEU A 306 -18.92 43.97 6.59
C LEU A 306 -19.48 45.31 7.10
N LYS A 307 -19.74 45.44 8.41
CA LYS A 307 -20.18 46.72 9.01
C LYS A 307 -19.15 47.83 8.80
N SER A 308 -17.85 47.51 8.83
CA SER A 308 -16.77 48.48 8.65
C SER A 308 -16.76 49.21 7.30
N ILE A 309 -17.49 48.70 6.29
CA ILE A 309 -17.66 49.36 4.99
C ILE A 309 -18.41 50.70 5.14
N SER A 310 -19.46 50.72 5.98
CA SER A 310 -20.34 51.88 6.17
C SER A 310 -20.06 52.64 7.47
N HIS A 311 -19.72 51.90 8.54
CA HIS A 311 -19.48 52.45 9.87
C HIS A 311 -18.30 51.71 10.53
N PRO A 312 -17.04 52.15 10.28
CA PRO A 312 -15.87 51.59 10.95
C PRO A 312 -15.94 51.85 12.46
N PRO A 313 -15.45 50.91 13.30
CA PRO A 313 -15.38 51.13 14.75
C PRO A 313 -14.26 52.13 15.10
N GLU A 314 -14.53 52.99 16.08
CA GLU A 314 -13.60 54.01 16.55
C GLU A 314 -12.65 53.43 17.61
N PHE A 315 -11.52 52.87 17.16
CA PHE A 315 -10.39 52.50 18.00
C PHE A 315 -9.18 53.37 17.63
N PRO A 316 -8.99 54.54 18.26
CA PRO A 316 -7.84 55.40 17.99
C PRO A 316 -6.56 54.86 18.63
N ILE A 317 -5.45 55.01 17.93
CA ILE A 317 -4.09 54.66 18.37
C ILE A 317 -3.19 55.90 18.35
N CYS A 318 -2.23 55.95 19.27
CA CYS A 318 -1.38 57.11 19.48
C CYS A 318 0.02 56.89 18.92
N MET A 319 0.50 57.83 18.11
CA MET A 319 1.79 57.81 17.43
C MET A 319 2.65 59.00 17.86
N LEU A 320 3.96 58.79 17.97
CA LEU A 320 4.95 59.84 18.19
C LEU A 320 5.91 59.86 17.00
N GLY A 321 5.73 60.81 16.08
CA GLY A 321 6.35 60.77 14.75
C GLY A 321 5.87 59.51 14.00
N ASN A 322 6.78 58.57 13.75
CA ASN A 322 6.48 57.29 13.12
C ASN A 322 6.29 56.12 14.12
N ARG A 323 6.63 56.28 15.41
CA ARG A 323 6.63 55.21 16.44
C ARG A 323 5.29 55.05 17.15
N THR A 324 4.88 53.81 17.39
CA THR A 324 3.62 53.46 18.09
C THR A 324 3.78 53.46 19.62
N LEU A 325 2.85 54.11 20.34
CA LEU A 325 2.85 54.19 21.80
C LEU A 325 1.88 53.20 22.47
N VAL A 326 2.23 52.73 23.68
CA VAL A 326 1.38 51.88 24.53
C VAL A 326 0.19 52.67 25.08
N ARG A 327 -1.01 52.46 24.52
CA ARG A 327 -2.18 53.32 24.74
C ARG A 327 -2.76 53.26 26.15
N ASP A 328 -2.45 52.22 26.91
CA ASP A 328 -2.89 51.99 28.30
C ASP A 328 -2.13 52.83 29.34
N SER A 329 -1.01 53.46 28.96
CA SER A 329 -0.11 54.15 29.90
C SER A 329 -0.45 55.62 30.16
N PHE A 330 -1.36 56.22 29.37
CA PHE A 330 -1.76 57.62 29.48
C PHE A 330 -3.21 57.84 29.00
N ASP A 331 -3.89 58.82 29.59
CA ASP A 331 -5.30 59.10 29.29
C ASP A 331 -5.51 59.73 27.90
N VAL A 332 -4.73 60.77 27.56
CA VAL A 332 -4.92 61.63 26.37
C VAL A 332 -3.72 61.55 25.42
N CYS A 333 -3.98 61.34 24.12
CA CYS A 333 -2.95 61.35 23.06
C CYS A 333 -2.55 62.78 22.66
N ALA A 334 -1.99 63.55 23.59
CA ALA A 334 -1.50 64.90 23.35
C ALA A 334 -0.35 65.25 24.32
N LYS A 335 0.54 66.16 23.92
CA LYS A 335 1.64 66.66 24.79
C LYS A 335 1.15 67.56 25.94
N THR A 336 0.03 68.25 25.74
CA THR A 336 -0.55 69.22 26.70
C THR A 336 -2.07 69.11 26.72
N VAL A 337 -2.68 69.35 27.87
CA VAL A 337 -4.14 69.39 28.05
C VAL A 337 -4.54 70.78 28.52
N ILE A 338 -5.64 71.32 27.97
CA ILE A 338 -6.19 72.61 28.41
C ILE A 338 -7.21 72.33 29.52
N LYS A 339 -6.89 72.73 30.77
CA LYS A 339 -7.83 72.73 31.88
C LYS A 339 -8.08 74.18 32.31
N GLY A 340 -9.33 74.63 32.24
CA GLY A 340 -9.71 75.99 32.70
C GLY A 340 -8.92 77.13 32.05
N ASN A 341 -8.69 77.08 30.73
CA ASN A 341 -7.83 77.99 29.95
C ASN A 341 -6.33 78.00 30.31
N ILE A 342 -5.87 77.10 31.19
CA ILE A 342 -4.44 76.90 31.49
C ILE A 342 -3.97 75.66 30.72
N THR A 343 -2.80 75.77 30.06
CA THR A 343 -2.13 74.64 29.41
C THR A 343 -1.28 73.89 30.42
N GLU A 344 -1.76 72.72 30.85
CA GLU A 344 -1.04 71.79 31.70
C GLU A 344 -0.33 70.71 30.86
N PRO A 345 0.82 70.17 31.32
CA PRO A 345 1.39 68.96 30.74
C PRO A 345 0.40 67.78 30.87
N SER A 346 0.44 66.85 29.93
CA SER A 346 -0.29 65.58 30.05
C SER A 346 0.54 64.54 30.80
N GLN A 347 -0.08 63.43 31.23
CA GLN A 347 0.66 62.25 31.73
C GLN A 347 1.71 61.77 30.72
N LEU A 348 1.43 61.85 29.42
CA LEU A 348 2.39 61.51 28.36
C LEU A 348 3.63 62.42 28.42
N TRP A 349 3.49 63.70 28.80
CA TRP A 349 4.64 64.59 29.02
C TRP A 349 5.47 64.15 30.24
N GLU A 350 4.82 63.82 31.36
CA GLU A 350 5.47 63.38 32.61
C GLU A 350 6.30 62.09 32.44
N HIS A 351 6.00 61.28 31.43
CA HIS A 351 6.73 60.05 31.11
C HIS A 351 7.93 60.24 30.17
N PHE A 352 8.00 61.33 29.41
CA PHE A 352 9.10 61.64 28.47
C PHE A 352 9.96 62.83 28.91
N CYS A 353 9.62 63.50 30.00
CA CYS A 353 10.28 64.69 30.54
C CYS A 353 10.47 64.58 32.06
N LEU A 354 11.60 65.07 32.57
CA LEU A 354 11.80 65.19 34.02
C LEU A 354 10.83 66.22 34.64
N PRO A 355 10.32 66.00 35.87
CA PRO A 355 9.36 66.88 36.51
C PRO A 355 9.95 68.27 36.80
N GLY A 356 9.39 69.29 36.17
CA GLY A 356 9.79 70.70 36.31
C GLY A 356 8.90 71.63 35.48
N ASN A 357 9.16 72.94 35.54
CA ASN A 357 8.44 73.90 34.70
C ASN A 357 8.73 73.63 33.21
N MET A 358 7.70 73.74 32.36
CA MET A 358 7.73 73.46 30.91
C MET A 358 8.86 74.16 30.14
N SER A 359 9.38 75.29 30.65
CA SER A 359 10.46 76.08 30.04
C SER A 359 11.88 75.61 30.41
N THR A 360 12.02 74.68 31.35
CA THR A 360 13.31 74.18 31.88
C THR A 360 13.39 72.65 31.94
N ALA A 361 12.36 71.94 31.47
CA ALA A 361 12.31 70.48 31.52
C ALA A 361 13.32 69.86 30.53
N GLN A 362 14.17 68.97 31.03
CA GLN A 362 15.00 68.10 30.21
C GLN A 362 14.13 66.91 29.79
N CYS A 363 13.91 66.75 28.48
CA CYS A 363 13.06 65.73 27.88
C CYS A 363 13.86 64.87 26.88
N ASP A 364 13.26 63.74 26.49
CA ASP A 364 13.75 62.90 25.41
C ASP A 364 13.83 63.68 24.06
N ASP A 365 14.99 63.66 23.41
CA ASP A 365 15.23 64.39 22.15
C ASP A 365 14.25 64.00 21.05
N TYR A 366 13.90 62.71 20.96
CA TYR A 366 12.94 62.22 19.97
C TYR A 366 11.52 62.73 20.29
N PHE A 367 11.16 62.88 21.56
CA PHE A 367 9.88 63.43 21.99
C PHE A 367 9.76 64.94 21.76
N ILE A 368 10.83 65.72 21.88
CA ILE A 368 10.80 67.16 21.55
C ILE A 368 10.58 67.33 20.04
N GLN A 369 11.38 66.66 19.22
CA GLN A 369 11.47 66.91 17.77
C GLN A 369 10.27 66.39 16.98
N ASN A 370 9.55 65.39 17.48
CA ASN A 370 8.43 64.75 16.77
C ASN A 370 7.07 65.12 17.36
N ASN A 371 6.06 65.29 16.51
CA ASN A 371 4.69 65.57 16.94
C ASN A 371 3.97 64.29 17.40
N VAL A 372 3.02 64.45 18.33
CA VAL A 372 2.09 63.37 18.72
C VAL A 372 0.87 63.46 17.82
N THR A 373 0.46 62.34 17.23
CA THR A 373 -0.70 62.23 16.33
C THR A 373 -1.57 61.03 16.70
N GLU A 374 -2.89 61.19 16.56
CA GLU A 374 -3.86 60.12 16.77
C GLU A 374 -4.38 59.65 15.41
N ILE A 375 -4.31 58.34 15.14
CA ILE A 375 -4.79 57.73 13.89
C ILE A 375 -5.79 56.59 14.19
N GLN A 376 -6.64 56.23 13.23
CA GLN A 376 -7.66 55.19 13.44
C GLN A 376 -7.06 53.79 13.20
N GLY A 377 -7.12 52.91 14.21
CA GLY A 377 -6.59 51.54 14.13
C GLY A 377 -7.42 50.59 13.26
N ILE A 378 -8.69 50.90 13.02
CA ILE A 378 -9.56 50.21 12.04
C ILE A 378 -10.16 51.27 11.10
N PRO A 379 -9.45 51.65 10.02
CA PRO A 379 -9.98 52.57 9.03
C PRO A 379 -11.11 51.94 8.18
N GLY A 380 -11.27 50.61 8.24
CA GLY A 380 -12.37 49.87 7.61
C GLY A 380 -12.11 49.51 6.14
N LEU A 381 -12.94 48.61 5.61
CA LEU A 381 -12.71 47.94 4.31
C LEU A 381 -12.69 48.91 3.10
N SER A 382 -13.32 50.08 3.22
CA SER A 382 -13.39 51.10 2.16
C SER A 382 -12.16 52.03 2.10
N SER A 383 -11.28 51.99 3.10
CA SER A 383 -10.14 52.92 3.25
C SER A 383 -8.98 52.71 2.25
N GLY A 384 -8.84 51.51 1.70
CA GLY A 384 -7.72 51.16 0.81
C GLY A 384 -6.43 50.71 1.53
N ILE A 385 -6.44 50.56 2.86
CA ILE A 385 -5.30 50.11 3.69
C ILE A 385 -4.65 48.79 3.22
N ILE A 386 -5.40 47.97 2.48
CA ILE A 386 -4.92 46.73 1.83
C ILE A 386 -3.61 46.89 1.03
N LYS A 387 -3.34 48.09 0.49
CA LYS A 387 -2.09 48.37 -0.25
C LYS A 387 -0.86 48.45 0.65
N GLU A 388 -1.02 48.95 1.87
CA GLU A 388 0.06 49.08 2.85
C GLU A 388 0.38 47.70 3.45
N ASN A 389 -0.65 46.93 3.81
CA ASN A 389 -0.52 45.57 4.39
C ASN A 389 -0.19 44.46 3.37
N MET A 390 0.19 44.79 2.13
CA MET A 390 0.39 43.79 1.06
C MET A 390 1.71 43.00 1.23
N TRP A 391 2.72 43.64 1.81
CA TRP A 391 4.11 43.16 1.90
C TRP A 391 4.51 42.76 3.33
N SER A 392 5.65 42.07 3.47
CA SER A 392 6.15 41.56 4.75
C SER A 392 7.07 42.53 5.47
N ASP A 393 6.78 42.78 6.74
CA ASP A 393 7.61 43.55 7.68
C ASP A 393 8.15 42.60 8.77
N TYR A 394 9.21 41.85 8.45
CA TYR A 394 9.87 40.98 9.43
C TYR A 394 10.75 41.81 10.39
N MET A 395 10.45 41.73 11.68
CA MET A 395 11.16 42.45 12.74
C MET A 395 11.99 41.50 13.63
N GLN A 396 13.05 42.03 14.21
CA GLN A 396 13.85 41.41 15.28
C GLN A 396 13.22 41.67 16.66
N LYS A 397 13.58 40.87 17.67
CA LYS A 397 13.09 41.08 19.05
C LYS A 397 13.58 42.44 19.57
N GLY A 398 12.65 43.27 20.06
CA GLY A 398 12.93 44.58 20.64
C GLY A 398 12.92 45.74 19.65
N GLU A 399 12.69 45.52 18.36
CA GLU A 399 12.47 46.62 17.41
C GLU A 399 11.10 47.29 17.65
N ILE A 400 11.04 48.62 17.56
CA ILE A 400 9.82 49.41 17.80
C ILE A 400 8.90 49.34 16.57
N LEU A 401 7.58 49.22 16.79
CA LEU A 401 6.59 49.22 15.71
C LEU A 401 6.43 50.63 15.13
N GLU A 402 6.86 50.80 13.88
CA GLU A 402 6.79 52.06 13.14
C GLU A 402 5.82 52.00 11.95
N LYS A 403 5.11 53.11 11.66
CA LYS A 403 4.27 53.23 10.46
C LYS A 403 5.03 53.92 9.33
N VAL A 404 5.26 53.19 8.25
CA VAL A 404 5.81 53.71 6.99
C VAL A 404 4.78 54.65 6.35
N GLY A 405 5.03 55.95 6.38
CA GLY A 405 4.15 56.98 5.82
C GLY A 405 3.90 58.20 6.71
N LEU A 406 4.24 58.12 8.01
CA LEU A 406 4.31 59.30 8.89
C LEU A 406 5.72 59.89 8.86
N SER A 407 5.83 61.22 8.86
CA SER A 407 7.11 61.91 8.91
C SER A 407 7.68 61.92 10.34
N SER A 408 8.89 61.40 10.51
CA SER A 408 9.69 61.50 11.73
C SER A 408 11.01 62.22 11.45
N VAL A 409 11.59 62.81 12.50
CA VAL A 409 12.98 63.27 12.54
C VAL A 409 13.80 62.20 13.27
N ASP A 410 14.86 61.73 12.63
CA ASP A 410 15.78 60.75 13.20
C ASP A 410 16.61 61.36 14.35
N ALA A 411 16.14 61.10 15.57
CA ALA A 411 16.80 61.43 16.82
C ALA A 411 16.94 60.18 17.70
N HIS A 412 18.03 60.11 18.47
CA HIS A 412 18.22 59.06 19.46
C HIS A 412 17.24 59.25 20.62
N GLY A 413 16.38 58.26 20.84
CA GLY A 413 15.55 58.19 22.05
C GLY A 413 16.35 57.65 23.24
N SER A 414 15.90 57.98 24.44
CA SER A 414 16.48 57.46 25.67
C SER A 414 16.08 56.00 25.92
N VAL A 415 16.95 55.24 26.59
CA VAL A 415 16.64 53.83 26.95
C VAL A 415 15.56 53.76 28.04
N GLU A 416 15.45 54.80 28.87
CA GLU A 416 14.48 54.87 29.96
C GLU A 416 13.03 54.99 29.46
N THR A 417 12.78 55.62 28.30
CA THR A 417 11.43 55.76 27.72
C THR A 417 10.98 54.54 26.91
N PHE A 418 11.83 53.51 26.74
CA PHE A 418 11.56 52.36 25.87
C PHE A 418 10.25 51.62 26.20
N PHE A 419 9.87 51.55 27.48
CA PHE A 419 8.65 50.87 27.94
C PHE A 419 7.33 51.53 27.47
N MET A 420 7.39 52.75 26.92
CA MET A 420 6.23 53.43 26.35
C MET A 420 5.99 53.14 24.87
N TYR A 421 6.94 52.50 24.19
CA TYR A 421 6.79 52.08 22.80
C TYR A 421 6.29 50.64 22.69
N VAL A 422 5.49 50.36 21.67
CA VAL A 422 5.14 48.97 21.32
C VAL A 422 6.31 48.36 20.56
N SER A 423 6.86 47.25 21.05
CA SER A 423 8.03 46.57 20.47
C SER A 423 7.72 45.12 20.06
N ALA A 424 8.46 44.59 19.08
CA ALA A 424 8.34 43.21 18.64
C ALA A 424 8.82 42.20 19.73
N ASP A 425 7.90 41.34 20.18
CA ASP A 425 8.11 40.35 21.26
C ASP A 425 9.14 39.25 20.90
N ILE A 426 9.15 38.81 19.64
CA ILE A 426 10.06 37.78 19.12
C ILE A 426 10.56 38.12 17.72
N ALA A 427 11.77 37.66 17.39
CA ALA A 427 12.30 37.77 16.03
C ALA A 427 11.49 36.89 15.07
N THR A 428 11.11 37.45 13.92
CA THR A 428 10.16 36.82 12.99
C THR A 428 10.79 36.44 11.66
N SER A 429 10.28 35.36 11.07
CA SER A 429 10.68 34.91 9.74
C SER A 429 9.56 34.07 9.11
N PHE A 430 9.56 33.95 7.78
CA PHE A 430 8.59 33.12 7.06
C PHE A 430 8.50 31.69 7.61
N THR A 431 9.65 31.08 7.93
CA THR A 431 9.72 29.68 8.38
C THR A 431 9.16 29.48 9.80
N LEU A 432 9.36 30.47 10.68
CA LEU A 432 8.78 30.50 12.02
C LEU A 432 7.25 30.62 11.94
N LEU A 433 6.74 31.53 11.11
CA LEU A 433 5.30 31.75 10.96
C LEU A 433 4.58 30.53 10.35
N VAL A 434 5.21 29.79 9.44
CA VAL A 434 4.70 28.48 8.97
C VAL A 434 4.54 27.50 10.14
N GLY A 435 5.53 27.40 11.03
CA GLY A 435 5.48 26.52 12.21
C GLY A 435 4.46 26.93 13.28
N ILE A 436 4.16 28.23 13.40
CA ILE A 436 3.12 28.76 14.29
C ILE A 436 1.72 28.59 13.67
N PHE A 437 1.59 28.73 12.34
CA PHE A 437 0.29 28.59 11.66
C PHE A 437 -0.15 27.13 11.51
N PHE A 438 0.76 26.20 11.23
CA PHE A 438 0.43 24.81 10.87
C PHE A 438 -0.55 24.08 11.81
N PRO A 439 -0.51 24.24 13.16
CA PRO A 439 -1.49 23.62 14.06
C PRO A 439 -2.95 23.96 13.73
N SER A 440 -3.21 25.14 13.13
CA SER A 440 -4.55 25.58 12.72
C SER A 440 -5.16 24.75 11.58
N ALA A 441 -4.35 24.01 10.82
CA ALA A 441 -4.79 23.11 9.76
C ALA A 441 -4.87 21.63 10.22
N THR A 442 -4.42 21.32 11.45
CA THR A 442 -4.42 19.95 11.99
C THR A 442 -5.82 19.52 12.45
N GLY A 443 -5.95 18.34 13.06
CA GLY A 443 -7.24 17.83 13.55
C GLY A 443 -8.07 17.04 12.52
N ILE A 444 -7.62 16.91 11.27
CA ILE A 444 -8.35 16.21 10.18
C ILE A 444 -8.77 14.76 10.52
N MET A 445 -8.01 14.07 11.38
CA MET A 445 -8.32 12.69 11.81
C MET A 445 -9.59 12.60 12.67
N ALA A 446 -10.08 13.72 13.22
CA ALA A 446 -11.33 13.78 13.97
C ALA A 446 -12.55 13.29 13.17
N GLY A 447 -12.55 13.44 11.84
CA GLY A 447 -13.60 12.90 10.98
C GLY A 447 -13.72 11.36 11.00
N SER A 448 -12.62 10.66 11.30
CA SER A 448 -12.58 9.19 11.41
C SER A 448 -12.76 8.67 12.84
N ASN A 449 -12.79 9.55 13.84
CA ASN A 449 -12.81 9.17 15.26
C ASN A 449 -14.17 8.65 15.77
N ARG A 450 -15.20 8.54 14.92
CA ARG A 450 -16.48 7.87 15.21
C ARG A 450 -16.86 6.81 14.18
N SER A 451 -15.88 6.02 13.72
CA SER A 451 -16.10 5.06 12.64
C SER A 451 -17.25 4.06 12.90
N GLY A 452 -17.53 3.68 14.15
CA GLY A 452 -18.62 2.75 14.51
C GLY A 452 -20.03 3.36 14.57
N ASP A 453 -20.16 4.66 14.86
CA ASP A 453 -21.50 5.28 15.04
C ASP A 453 -22.16 5.70 13.71
N LEU A 454 -21.43 5.58 12.60
CA LEU A 454 -21.82 6.02 11.26
C LEU A 454 -22.64 4.95 10.53
N LYS A 455 -23.77 5.36 9.93
CA LYS A 455 -24.59 4.47 9.09
C LYS A 455 -23.83 3.92 7.86
N ASP A 456 -22.94 4.73 7.29
CA ASP A 456 -22.04 4.36 6.18
C ASP A 456 -20.71 5.10 6.35
N ALA A 457 -19.76 4.48 7.06
CA ALA A 457 -18.44 5.06 7.30
C ALA A 457 -17.63 5.26 6.00
N GLN A 458 -17.72 4.33 5.05
CA GLN A 458 -16.95 4.35 3.80
C GLN A 458 -17.29 5.56 2.92
N LYS A 459 -18.56 5.99 2.91
CA LYS A 459 -19.00 7.20 2.20
C LYS A 459 -18.90 8.45 3.07
N SER A 460 -19.23 8.38 4.36
CA SER A 460 -19.26 9.56 5.23
C SER A 460 -17.88 10.12 5.56
N ILE A 461 -16.87 9.28 5.82
CA ILE A 461 -15.54 9.76 6.22
C ILE A 461 -14.88 10.60 5.11
N PRO A 462 -14.79 10.16 3.84
CA PRO A 462 -14.22 10.98 2.76
C PRO A 462 -14.97 12.30 2.53
N VAL A 463 -16.30 12.25 2.41
CA VAL A 463 -17.12 13.41 2.08
C VAL A 463 -17.09 14.45 3.21
N GLY A 464 -17.26 14.03 4.46
CA GLY A 464 -17.28 14.95 5.60
C GLY A 464 -15.91 15.57 5.89
N THR A 465 -14.83 14.81 5.74
CA THR A 465 -13.46 15.29 6.03
C THR A 465 -12.98 16.28 4.97
N ILE A 466 -13.15 15.97 3.68
CA ILE A 466 -12.75 16.87 2.57
C ILE A 466 -13.57 18.17 2.63
N LEU A 467 -14.88 18.08 2.89
CA LEU A 467 -15.73 19.27 3.01
C LEU A 467 -15.33 20.15 4.19
N ALA A 468 -15.00 19.57 5.35
CA ALA A 468 -14.55 20.33 6.52
C ALA A 468 -13.21 21.07 6.27
N ILE A 469 -12.26 20.43 5.58
CA ILE A 469 -11.00 21.08 5.19
C ILE A 469 -11.26 22.19 4.17
N ALA A 470 -12.16 22.00 3.21
CA ALA A 470 -12.53 23.04 2.26
C ALA A 470 -13.16 24.26 2.95
N THR A 471 -14.11 24.05 3.87
CA THR A 471 -14.74 25.13 4.65
C THR A 471 -13.74 25.89 5.52
N THR A 472 -12.90 25.18 6.28
CA THR A 472 -11.91 25.80 7.16
C THR A 472 -10.83 26.55 6.39
N SER A 473 -10.34 25.99 5.28
CA SER A 473 -9.40 26.68 4.37
C SER A 473 -10.01 27.96 3.80
N LEU A 474 -11.26 27.93 3.36
CA LEU A 474 -11.97 29.12 2.87
C LEU A 474 -12.08 30.20 3.95
N VAL A 475 -12.40 29.82 5.18
CA VAL A 475 -12.45 30.74 6.34
C VAL A 475 -11.08 31.36 6.61
N TYR A 476 -10.00 30.58 6.58
CA TYR A 476 -8.64 31.12 6.75
C TYR A 476 -8.23 32.08 5.61
N PHE A 477 -8.44 31.71 4.35
CA PHE A 477 -8.12 32.57 3.20
C PHE A 477 -8.88 33.90 3.23
N SER A 478 -10.20 33.86 3.49
CA SER A 478 -11.00 35.09 3.57
C SER A 478 -10.66 35.92 4.81
N SER A 479 -10.35 35.30 5.96
CA SER A 479 -9.91 36.02 7.16
C SER A 479 -8.58 36.77 6.94
N VAL A 480 -7.60 36.15 6.25
CA VAL A 480 -6.33 36.81 5.89
C VAL A 480 -6.56 38.08 5.08
N VAL A 481 -7.40 38.01 4.05
CA VAL A 481 -7.74 39.18 3.21
C VAL A 481 -8.49 40.23 4.03
N LEU A 482 -9.48 39.85 4.84
CA LEU A 482 -10.28 40.79 5.63
C LEU A 482 -9.46 41.50 6.72
N PHE A 483 -8.55 40.81 7.42
CA PHE A 483 -7.71 41.45 8.43
C PHE A 483 -6.77 42.48 7.81
N GLY A 484 -6.06 42.12 6.74
CA GLY A 484 -5.16 43.03 6.04
C GLY A 484 -5.86 44.18 5.28
N SER A 485 -7.17 44.11 5.07
CA SER A 485 -7.94 45.16 4.37
C SER A 485 -8.84 46.02 5.27
N CYS A 486 -9.03 45.65 6.55
CA CYS A 486 -9.80 46.43 7.50
C CYS A 486 -8.96 47.10 8.61
N ILE A 487 -7.83 46.49 9.00
CA ILE A 487 -7.05 46.86 10.19
C ILE A 487 -5.72 47.53 9.78
N GLU A 488 -5.32 48.55 10.55
CA GLU A 488 -4.07 49.29 10.39
C GLU A 488 -2.83 48.41 10.68
N GLY A 489 -1.74 48.58 9.91
CA GLY A 489 -0.60 47.66 9.91
C GLY A 489 0.19 47.63 11.22
N VAL A 490 0.27 48.75 11.96
CA VAL A 490 0.85 48.75 13.33
C VAL A 490 -0.01 47.96 14.33
N VAL A 491 -1.34 47.93 14.17
CA VAL A 491 -2.25 47.17 15.06
C VAL A 491 -2.21 45.68 14.72
N LEU A 492 -2.02 45.32 13.46
CA LEU A 492 -1.81 43.91 13.07
C LEU A 492 -0.49 43.34 13.59
N ARG A 493 0.59 44.13 13.59
CA ARG A 493 1.92 43.71 14.09
C ARG A 493 2.00 43.64 15.62
N ASP A 494 1.10 44.32 16.34
CA ASP A 494 0.94 44.20 17.79
C ASP A 494 0.24 42.89 18.17
N LYS A 495 0.96 42.03 18.87
CA LYS A 495 0.52 40.69 19.30
C LYS A 495 -0.47 40.73 20.48
N PHE A 496 -0.35 41.70 21.38
CA PHE A 496 -1.12 41.75 22.64
C PHE A 496 -2.17 42.87 22.67
N GLY A 497 -2.17 43.76 21.68
CA GLY A 497 -3.12 44.87 21.56
C GLY A 497 -2.81 46.03 22.50
N ASP A 498 -1.56 46.18 22.94
CA ASP A 498 -1.10 47.29 23.80
C ASP A 498 -1.30 48.66 23.13
N ALA A 499 -1.31 48.74 21.80
CA ALA A 499 -1.70 49.93 21.02
C ALA A 499 -3.20 50.26 21.10
N VAL A 500 -4.06 49.26 21.35
CA VAL A 500 -5.54 49.38 21.34
C VAL A 500 -6.16 49.12 22.71
N ARG A 501 -5.51 49.61 23.78
CA ARG A 501 -5.92 49.44 25.19
C ARG A 501 -6.10 47.98 25.63
N LYS A 502 -5.13 47.13 25.28
CA LYS A 502 -5.12 45.68 25.52
C LYS A 502 -6.39 44.96 25.05
N ASN A 503 -7.04 45.47 23.99
CA ASN A 503 -8.13 44.74 23.34
C ASN A 503 -7.54 43.72 22.34
N LEU A 504 -8.09 42.52 22.35
CA LEU A 504 -7.73 41.47 21.39
C LEU A 504 -8.02 41.97 19.96
N VAL A 505 -7.00 42.02 19.09
CA VAL A 505 -7.05 42.72 17.78
C VAL A 505 -8.24 42.29 16.91
N VAL A 506 -8.46 40.99 16.67
CA VAL A 506 -9.65 40.52 15.92
C VAL A 506 -10.97 40.77 16.66
N GLY A 507 -10.94 40.92 17.99
CA GLY A 507 -12.08 41.38 18.78
C GLY A 507 -12.50 42.81 18.45
N THR A 508 -11.55 43.73 18.24
CA THR A 508 -11.85 45.14 17.88
C THR A 508 -12.58 45.29 16.55
N LEU A 509 -12.39 44.34 15.61
CA LEU A 509 -13.11 44.29 14.34
C LEU A 509 -14.54 43.73 14.46
N SER A 510 -14.85 42.98 15.54
CA SER A 510 -16.07 42.17 15.63
C SER A 510 -17.34 42.97 15.99
N TRP A 511 -18.50 42.49 15.52
CA TRP A 511 -19.82 42.99 15.91
C TRP A 511 -20.62 41.86 16.61
N PRO A 512 -21.36 42.13 17.71
CA PRO A 512 -21.68 43.44 18.29
C PRO A 512 -20.65 44.04 19.27
N SER A 513 -19.71 43.24 19.80
CA SER A 513 -18.77 43.71 20.83
C SER A 513 -17.52 42.80 20.89
N PRO A 514 -16.31 43.35 21.15
CA PRO A 514 -15.08 42.56 21.28
C PRO A 514 -15.17 41.41 22.29
N TRP A 515 -15.96 41.58 23.34
CA TRP A 515 -16.19 40.57 24.38
C TRP A 515 -16.78 39.25 23.85
N VAL A 516 -17.49 39.27 22.72
CA VAL A 516 -18.01 38.05 22.07
C VAL A 516 -16.85 37.14 21.65
N ILE A 517 -15.79 37.72 21.09
CA ILE A 517 -14.60 36.97 20.65
C ILE A 517 -13.75 36.56 21.85
N VAL A 518 -13.58 37.42 22.85
CA VAL A 518 -12.80 37.08 24.07
C VAL A 518 -13.43 35.89 24.80
N ILE A 519 -14.74 35.92 25.05
CA ILE A 519 -15.46 34.84 25.75
C ILE A 519 -15.58 33.60 24.85
N GLY A 520 -15.89 33.78 23.56
CA GLY A 520 -16.05 32.68 22.60
C GLY A 520 -14.76 31.90 22.35
N SER A 521 -13.63 32.60 22.18
CA SER A 521 -12.30 31.99 22.01
C SER A 521 -11.81 31.31 23.29
N PHE A 522 -12.10 31.86 24.48
CA PHE A 522 -11.79 31.20 25.76
C PHE A 522 -12.48 29.83 25.87
N PHE A 523 -13.81 29.78 25.72
CA PHE A 523 -14.55 28.51 25.80
C PHE A 523 -14.19 27.53 24.67
N SER A 524 -13.96 28.02 23.45
CA SER A 524 -13.45 27.22 22.34
C SER A 524 -12.13 26.53 22.71
N THR A 525 -11.19 27.29 23.26
CA THR A 525 -9.84 26.81 23.56
C THR A 525 -9.84 25.80 24.71
N VAL A 526 -10.60 26.07 25.78
CA VAL A 526 -10.81 25.08 26.88
C VAL A 526 -11.47 23.80 26.36
N GLY A 527 -12.44 23.92 25.45
CA GLY A 527 -13.09 22.78 24.80
C GLY A 527 -12.12 21.93 23.97
N ALA A 528 -11.27 22.55 23.15
CA ALA A 528 -10.24 21.86 22.36
C ALA A 528 -9.16 21.21 23.26
N GLY A 529 -8.79 21.86 24.36
CA GLY A 529 -7.90 21.30 25.38
C GLY A 529 -8.48 20.04 26.05
N LEU A 530 -9.75 20.07 26.46
CA LEU A 530 -10.47 18.91 27.03
C LEU A 530 -10.64 17.78 26.00
N GLN A 531 -10.92 18.11 24.74
CA GLN A 531 -11.01 17.13 23.65
C GLN A 531 -9.66 16.42 23.42
N SER A 532 -8.56 17.17 23.43
CA SER A 532 -7.22 16.61 23.28
C SER A 532 -6.83 15.73 24.48
N LEU A 533 -7.13 16.18 25.71
CA LEU A 533 -6.85 15.47 26.96
C LEU A 533 -7.73 14.21 27.15
N THR A 534 -8.89 14.13 26.50
CA THR A 534 -9.73 12.91 26.48
C THR A 534 -9.35 11.94 25.36
N GLY A 535 -8.89 12.44 24.21
CA GLY A 535 -8.54 11.63 23.04
C GLY A 535 -7.19 10.91 23.17
N ALA A 536 -6.13 11.63 23.59
CA ALA A 536 -4.79 11.07 23.68
C ALA A 536 -4.69 9.83 24.62
N PRO A 537 -5.31 9.79 25.82
CA PRO A 537 -5.32 8.60 26.66
C PRO A 537 -6.00 7.39 26.00
N ARG A 538 -7.11 7.60 25.30
CA ARG A 538 -7.88 6.54 24.61
C ARG A 538 -7.08 5.92 23.47
N LEU A 539 -6.33 6.75 22.74
CA LEU A 539 -5.42 6.34 21.69
C LEU A 539 -4.26 5.48 22.25
N LEU A 540 -3.61 5.93 23.33
CA LEU A 540 -2.54 5.15 23.96
C LEU A 540 -3.04 3.82 24.54
N GLN A 541 -4.25 3.82 25.11
CA GLN A 541 -4.89 2.59 25.59
C GLN A 541 -5.13 1.59 24.45
N ALA A 542 -5.57 2.03 23.27
CA ALA A 542 -5.76 1.17 22.10
C ALA A 542 -4.44 0.55 21.62
N ILE A 543 -3.38 1.37 21.50
CA ILE A 543 -2.01 0.93 21.18
C ILE A 543 -1.52 -0.14 22.18
N ALA A 544 -1.78 0.07 23.47
CA ALA A 544 -1.40 -0.87 24.52
C ALA A 544 -2.19 -2.20 24.47
N LYS A 545 -3.47 -2.18 24.11
CA LYS A 545 -4.30 -3.39 23.99
C LYS A 545 -3.93 -4.27 22.80
N ASP A 546 -3.49 -3.70 21.67
CA ASP A 546 -3.00 -4.49 20.54
C ASP A 546 -1.70 -5.27 20.85
N ASN A 547 -1.03 -4.98 21.97
CA ASN A 547 0.22 -5.62 22.42
C ASN A 547 1.34 -5.58 21.35
N ILE A 548 1.37 -4.53 20.51
CA ILE A 548 2.44 -4.28 19.53
C ILE A 548 3.74 -3.79 20.18
N ILE A 549 3.65 -3.22 21.39
CA ILE A 549 4.79 -2.69 22.14
C ILE A 549 4.67 -3.20 23.59
N PRO A 550 5.43 -4.25 23.99
CA PRO A 550 5.23 -4.93 25.27
C PRO A 550 5.33 -4.03 26.50
N PHE A 551 6.23 -3.05 26.51
CA PHE A 551 6.41 -2.16 27.65
C PHE A 551 5.25 -1.16 27.86
N LEU A 552 4.43 -0.89 26.84
CA LEU A 552 3.26 -0.01 26.97
C LEU A 552 2.04 -0.72 27.58
N ARG A 553 2.10 -2.04 27.82
CA ARG A 553 0.97 -2.86 28.31
C ARG A 553 0.32 -2.32 29.59
N VAL A 554 1.09 -1.65 30.47
CA VAL A 554 0.58 -1.03 31.71
C VAL A 554 -0.49 0.04 31.42
N PHE A 555 -0.36 0.78 30.32
CA PHE A 555 -1.27 1.85 29.92
C PHE A 555 -2.59 1.34 29.31
N GLY A 556 -2.72 0.03 29.06
CA GLY A 556 -3.97 -0.60 28.61
C GLY A 556 -5.04 -0.72 29.71
N HIS A 557 -4.66 -0.53 30.97
CA HIS A 557 -5.57 -0.63 32.12
C HIS A 557 -6.62 0.51 32.12
N GLY A 558 -7.89 0.15 32.32
CA GLY A 558 -8.99 1.09 32.43
C GLY A 558 -10.03 0.68 33.48
N LYS A 559 -10.84 1.65 33.92
CA LYS A 559 -12.00 1.43 34.80
C LYS A 559 -13.04 0.54 34.10
N SER A 560 -14.02 0.01 34.83
CA SER A 560 -15.18 -0.72 34.28
C SER A 560 -15.92 0.03 33.15
N ASN A 561 -15.92 1.37 33.21
CA ASN A 561 -16.49 2.22 32.17
C ASN A 561 -15.70 2.19 30.84
N GLY A 562 -14.46 1.70 30.83
CA GLY A 562 -13.51 1.72 29.70
C GLY A 562 -12.48 2.85 29.79
N GLU A 563 -12.68 3.83 30.67
CA GLU A 563 -11.83 5.03 30.80
C GLU A 563 -10.42 4.67 31.32
N PRO A 564 -9.34 5.05 30.61
CA PRO A 564 -7.97 4.69 30.99
C PRO A 564 -7.45 5.57 32.14
N THR A 565 -6.76 4.96 33.12
CA THR A 565 -6.21 5.66 34.29
C THR A 565 -4.74 6.02 34.12
N TRP A 566 -3.87 5.03 33.90
CA TRP A 566 -2.43 5.24 33.74
C TRP A 566 -2.08 6.03 32.47
N ALA A 567 -2.83 5.82 31.38
CA ALA A 567 -2.62 6.60 30.15
C ALA A 567 -2.95 8.08 30.36
N LEU A 568 -4.00 8.39 31.14
CA LEU A 568 -4.38 9.77 31.48
C LEU A 568 -3.30 10.45 32.32
N LEU A 569 -2.74 9.74 33.30
CA LEU A 569 -1.61 10.24 34.10
C LEU A 569 -0.38 10.55 33.24
N LEU A 570 -0.03 9.69 32.28
CA LEU A 570 1.10 9.91 31.38
C LEU A 570 0.87 11.14 30.47
N THR A 571 -0.33 11.28 29.89
CA THR A 571 -0.69 12.50 29.12
C THR A 571 -0.64 13.76 29.97
N GLY A 572 -1.08 13.72 31.23
CA GLY A 572 -0.96 14.85 32.15
C GLY A 572 0.50 15.25 32.35
N LEU A 573 1.38 14.28 32.62
CA LEU A 573 2.81 14.53 32.81
C LEU A 573 3.47 15.10 31.54
N ILE A 574 3.17 14.57 30.35
CA ILE A 574 3.74 15.07 29.09
C ILE A 574 3.15 16.45 28.72
N ALA A 575 1.87 16.71 28.98
CA ALA A 575 1.26 18.02 28.77
C ALA A 575 1.84 19.07 29.73
N GLU A 576 2.15 18.70 30.98
CA GLU A 576 2.82 19.56 31.95
C GLU A 576 4.21 20.01 31.45
N LEU A 577 4.99 19.13 30.81
CA LEU A 577 6.25 19.51 30.17
C LEU A 577 6.04 20.59 29.08
N GLY A 578 4.94 20.53 28.34
CA GLY A 578 4.55 21.56 27.38
C GLY A 578 4.16 22.89 28.05
N ILE A 579 3.50 22.84 29.20
CA ILE A 579 3.09 24.03 29.97
C ILE A 579 4.29 24.72 30.63
N LEU A 580 5.29 23.97 31.10
CA LEU A 580 6.50 24.52 31.71
C LEU A 580 7.35 25.37 30.73
N ILE A 581 7.22 25.12 29.41
CA ILE A 581 7.80 25.97 28.34
C ILE A 581 7.17 27.38 28.34
N ALA A 582 5.91 27.51 28.80
CA ALA A 582 5.15 28.73 29.03
C ALA A 582 4.82 29.60 27.81
N SER A 583 5.62 29.57 26.75
CA SER A 583 5.37 30.29 25.49
C SER A 583 4.63 29.42 24.48
N LEU A 584 3.42 29.86 24.09
CA LEU A 584 2.59 29.23 23.05
C LEU A 584 3.36 29.09 21.72
N ASP A 585 4.13 30.12 21.37
CA ASP A 585 4.82 30.21 20.07
C ASP A 585 6.01 29.25 19.95
N MET A 586 6.54 28.79 21.09
CA MET A 586 7.56 27.75 21.15
C MET A 586 6.96 26.33 21.15
N VAL A 587 5.75 26.15 21.68
CA VAL A 587 5.05 24.86 21.71
C VAL A 587 4.43 24.51 20.34
N ALA A 588 3.95 25.51 19.59
CA ALA A 588 3.30 25.30 18.28
C ALA A 588 4.21 24.63 17.20
N PRO A 589 5.50 24.96 17.06
CA PRO A 589 6.41 24.24 16.16
C PRO A 589 6.69 22.80 16.59
N ILE A 590 6.83 22.53 17.91
CA ILE A 590 7.04 21.17 18.45
C ILE A 590 5.83 20.28 18.11
N LEU A 591 4.63 20.81 18.32
CA LEU A 591 3.37 20.18 17.95
C LEU A 591 3.32 19.85 16.44
N SER A 592 3.72 20.82 15.61
CA SER A 592 3.70 20.70 14.15
C SER A 592 4.59 19.57 13.65
N MET A 593 5.75 19.33 14.27
CA MET A 593 6.64 18.22 13.92
C MET A 593 5.95 16.86 14.07
N PHE A 594 5.25 16.62 15.18
CA PHE A 594 4.57 15.34 15.42
C PHE A 594 3.41 15.10 14.45
N PHE A 595 2.63 16.14 14.12
CA PHE A 595 1.55 16.01 13.13
C PHE A 595 2.06 15.87 11.70
N LEU A 596 3.08 16.64 11.29
CA LEU A 596 3.72 16.47 9.98
C LEU A 596 4.32 15.07 9.82
N MET A 597 4.97 14.52 10.86
CA MET A 597 5.51 13.16 10.84
C MET A 597 4.40 12.10 10.76
N CYS A 598 3.29 12.29 11.46
CA CYS A 598 2.09 11.45 11.34
C CYS A 598 1.54 11.44 9.90
N TYR A 599 1.38 12.62 9.30
CA TYR A 599 0.87 12.79 7.94
C TYR A 599 1.85 12.26 6.88
N LEU A 600 3.16 12.42 7.10
CA LEU A 600 4.23 11.85 6.27
C LEU A 600 4.09 10.33 6.16
N PHE A 601 3.94 9.62 7.30
CA PHE A 601 3.80 8.16 7.28
C PHE A 601 2.51 7.67 6.64
N VAL A 602 1.38 8.35 6.87
CA VAL A 602 0.09 8.03 6.21
C VAL A 602 0.22 8.16 4.68
N ASN A 603 0.82 9.25 4.21
CA ASN A 603 1.02 9.52 2.78
C ASN A 603 2.02 8.53 2.14
N LEU A 604 3.14 8.26 2.82
CA LEU A 604 4.16 7.28 2.41
C LEU A 604 3.55 5.87 2.28
N ALA A 605 2.82 5.42 3.30
CA ALA A 605 2.25 4.08 3.33
C ALA A 605 1.26 3.85 2.17
N CYS A 606 0.31 4.76 1.94
CA CYS A 606 -0.63 4.66 0.82
C CYS A 606 0.08 4.56 -0.54
N ALA A 607 1.07 5.42 -0.78
CA ALA A 607 1.85 5.41 -2.02
C ALA A 607 2.63 4.09 -2.21
N VAL A 608 3.35 3.64 -1.17
CA VAL A 608 4.14 2.41 -1.20
C VAL A 608 3.27 1.17 -1.39
N GLN A 609 2.11 1.08 -0.72
CA GLN A 609 1.20 -0.06 -0.84
C GLN A 609 0.58 -0.17 -2.25
N THR A 610 0.20 0.95 -2.86
CA THR A 610 -0.25 0.97 -4.26
C THR A 610 0.88 0.57 -5.23
N LEU A 611 2.11 1.08 -5.04
CA LEU A 611 3.24 0.78 -5.91
C LEU A 611 3.71 -0.68 -5.82
N LEU A 612 3.77 -1.24 -4.60
CA LEU A 612 4.17 -2.62 -4.35
C LEU A 612 3.08 -3.66 -4.64
N ARG A 613 1.85 -3.22 -4.94
CA ARG A 613 0.65 -4.05 -5.14
C ARG A 613 0.42 -5.03 -3.97
N THR A 614 0.43 -4.51 -2.74
CA THR A 614 0.10 -5.28 -1.53
C THR A 614 -1.26 -6.01 -1.69
N PRO A 615 -1.36 -7.33 -1.43
CA PRO A 615 -2.55 -8.12 -1.81
C PRO A 615 -3.91 -7.60 -1.31
N ASN A 616 -3.91 -7.05 -0.09
CA ASN A 616 -5.11 -6.57 0.63
C ASN A 616 -5.41 -5.08 0.42
N TRP A 617 -4.64 -4.37 -0.42
CA TRP A 617 -4.81 -2.93 -0.66
C TRP A 617 -5.52 -2.69 -1.99
N ARG A 618 -6.80 -2.35 -1.92
CA ARG A 618 -7.68 -2.08 -3.08
C ARG A 618 -8.59 -0.87 -2.77
N PRO A 619 -8.01 0.35 -2.63
CA PRO A 619 -8.79 1.55 -2.35
C PRO A 619 -9.81 1.81 -3.45
N ARG A 620 -11.09 1.97 -3.07
CA ARG A 620 -12.21 2.20 -4.01
C ARG A 620 -12.53 3.68 -4.25
N PHE A 621 -11.79 4.59 -3.62
CA PHE A 621 -12.02 6.03 -3.76
C PHE A 621 -11.61 6.56 -5.14
N ARG A 622 -12.58 7.15 -5.87
CA ARG A 622 -12.42 7.59 -7.28
C ARG A 622 -11.31 8.61 -7.51
N TYR A 623 -11.05 9.50 -6.55
CA TYR A 623 -10.06 10.58 -6.69
C TYR A 623 -8.69 10.24 -6.09
N TYR A 624 -8.49 8.98 -5.68
CA TYR A 624 -7.19 8.51 -5.19
C TYR A 624 -6.24 8.19 -6.34
N HIS A 625 -5.00 8.67 -6.25
CA HIS A 625 -3.88 8.23 -7.09
C HIS A 625 -2.59 8.26 -6.28
N TRP A 626 -1.69 7.29 -6.49
CA TRP A 626 -0.45 7.16 -5.70
C TRP A 626 0.42 8.42 -5.76
N ALA A 627 0.42 9.14 -6.90
CA ALA A 627 1.17 10.38 -7.07
C ALA A 627 0.65 11.53 -6.18
N LEU A 628 -0.64 11.56 -5.83
CA LEU A 628 -1.19 12.56 -4.89
C LEU A 628 -0.70 12.29 -3.46
N SER A 629 -0.62 11.03 -3.06
CA SER A 629 -0.02 10.65 -1.77
C SER A 629 1.48 10.93 -1.75
N PHE A 630 2.20 10.66 -2.84
CA PHE A 630 3.62 11.01 -2.95
C PHE A 630 3.86 12.53 -2.89
N LEU A 631 3.01 13.35 -3.52
CA LEU A 631 3.03 14.80 -3.39
C LEU A 631 2.74 15.27 -1.96
N GLY A 632 1.75 14.66 -1.28
CA GLY A 632 1.47 14.94 0.12
C GLY A 632 2.65 14.61 1.04
N MET A 633 3.32 13.47 0.79
CA MET A 633 4.53 13.05 1.47
C MET A 633 5.68 14.05 1.28
N SER A 634 5.92 14.52 0.05
CA SER A 634 6.99 15.49 -0.22
C SER A 634 6.72 16.86 0.41
N MET A 635 5.45 17.32 0.41
CA MET A 635 5.04 18.54 1.10
C MET A 635 5.20 18.44 2.63
N CYS A 636 4.83 17.31 3.24
CA CYS A 636 5.05 17.08 4.68
C CYS A 636 6.55 17.18 5.03
N LEU A 637 7.40 16.52 4.24
CA LEU A 637 8.84 16.51 4.44
C LEU A 637 9.43 17.92 4.27
N ALA A 638 9.05 18.65 3.22
CA ALA A 638 9.49 20.03 3.01
C ALA A 638 9.15 20.94 4.21
N LEU A 639 7.90 20.89 4.70
CA LEU A 639 7.47 21.68 5.85
C LEU A 639 8.26 21.35 7.14
N MET A 640 8.57 20.07 7.39
CA MET A 640 9.40 19.68 8.54
C MET A 640 10.81 20.27 8.46
N PHE A 641 11.47 20.14 7.31
CA PHE A 641 12.83 20.65 7.14
C PHE A 641 12.91 22.19 7.15
N ILE A 642 11.89 22.86 6.62
CA ILE A 642 11.78 24.34 6.64
C ILE A 642 11.62 24.86 8.07
N SER A 643 10.83 24.20 8.92
CA SER A 643 10.59 24.65 10.29
C SER A 643 11.76 24.33 11.24
N SER A 644 12.29 23.10 11.23
CA SER A 644 13.54 22.76 11.93
C SER A 644 14.14 21.45 11.40
N TRP A 645 15.16 21.57 10.55
CA TRP A 645 15.86 20.43 9.96
C TRP A 645 16.47 19.46 10.99
N TYR A 646 17.01 19.96 12.09
CA TYR A 646 17.66 19.13 13.10
C TYR A 646 16.65 18.35 13.95
N TYR A 647 15.55 18.97 14.38
CA TYR A 647 14.45 18.25 15.03
C TYR A 647 13.78 17.26 14.08
N ALA A 648 13.62 17.61 12.80
CA ALA A 648 13.07 16.71 11.79
C ALA A 648 13.91 15.42 11.62
N ILE A 649 15.24 15.54 11.53
CA ILE A 649 16.14 14.38 11.44
C ILE A 649 16.02 13.48 12.69
N VAL A 650 16.08 14.07 13.90
CA VAL A 650 15.98 13.31 15.16
C VAL A 650 14.62 12.60 15.25
N ALA A 651 13.52 13.27 14.92
CA ALA A 651 12.18 12.70 14.94
C ALA A 651 12.03 11.53 13.95
N MET A 652 12.52 11.69 12.71
CA MET A 652 12.49 10.61 11.71
C MET A 652 13.33 9.39 12.13
N VAL A 653 14.49 9.59 12.75
CA VAL A 653 15.32 8.49 13.26
C VAL A 653 14.59 7.74 14.39
N ILE A 654 14.00 8.46 15.34
CA ILE A 654 13.19 7.86 16.42
C ILE A 654 12.01 7.07 15.85
N ALA A 655 11.27 7.63 14.90
CA ALA A 655 10.15 6.94 14.29
C ALA A 655 10.56 5.71 13.45
N GLY A 656 11.71 5.77 12.76
CA GLY A 656 12.29 4.62 12.07
C GLY A 656 12.70 3.48 13.02
N MET A 657 13.26 3.83 14.18
CA MET A 657 13.54 2.85 15.25
C MET A 657 12.27 2.23 15.81
N ILE A 658 11.22 3.03 16.06
CA ILE A 658 9.90 2.53 16.50
C ILE A 658 9.30 1.57 15.47
N TYR A 659 9.30 1.94 14.19
CA TYR A 659 8.81 1.08 13.10
C TYR A 659 9.54 -0.27 13.07
N LYS A 660 10.88 -0.25 13.09
CA LYS A 660 11.70 -1.48 13.09
C LYS A 660 11.55 -2.32 14.36
N TYR A 661 11.33 -1.69 15.51
CA TYR A 661 11.05 -2.38 16.77
C TYR A 661 9.71 -3.14 16.71
N ILE A 662 8.65 -2.50 16.18
CA ILE A 662 7.34 -3.16 16.01
C ILE A 662 7.43 -4.31 14.99
N GLU A 663 8.14 -4.11 13.87
CA GLU A 663 8.36 -5.16 12.86
C GLU A 663 9.09 -6.37 13.45
N TYR A 664 10.12 -6.15 14.27
CA TYR A 664 10.86 -7.21 14.97
C TYR A 664 9.98 -7.95 16.00
N GLN A 665 9.22 -7.23 16.84
CA GLN A 665 8.32 -7.83 17.83
C GLN A 665 7.15 -8.59 17.18
N GLY A 666 6.64 -8.09 16.04
CA GLY A 666 5.64 -8.79 15.22
C GLY A 666 6.19 -10.11 14.68
N ALA A 667 7.40 -10.10 14.14
CA ALA A 667 8.09 -11.29 13.65
C ALA A 667 8.39 -12.31 14.77
N GLU A 668 8.85 -11.86 15.93
CA GLU A 668 9.10 -12.70 17.11
C GLU A 668 7.81 -13.38 17.59
N LYS A 669 6.69 -12.64 17.61
CA LYS A 669 5.38 -13.17 18.01
C LYS A 669 4.75 -14.12 16.99
N GLU A 670 4.96 -13.90 15.69
CA GLU A 670 4.40 -14.76 14.62
C GLU A 670 5.22 -16.04 14.41
N TRP A 671 6.55 -15.97 14.54
CA TRP A 671 7.47 -17.07 14.17
C TRP A 671 8.32 -17.63 15.31
N GLY A 672 8.24 -17.06 16.52
CA GLY A 672 8.99 -17.48 17.71
C GLY A 672 10.43 -16.96 17.82
N ASP A 673 11.00 -16.46 16.73
CA ASP A 673 12.32 -15.80 16.67
C ASP A 673 12.20 -14.56 15.78
N GLY A 674 12.64 -13.40 16.28
CA GLY A 674 12.54 -12.13 15.57
C GLY A 674 13.40 -12.07 14.30
N ILE A 675 14.68 -12.47 14.34
CA ILE A 675 15.58 -12.31 13.18
C ILE A 675 15.18 -13.29 12.07
N ARG A 676 14.96 -14.56 12.41
CA ARG A 676 14.49 -15.55 11.44
C ARG A 676 13.07 -15.23 10.97
N GLY A 677 12.19 -14.79 11.87
CA GLY A 677 10.82 -14.38 11.56
C GLY A 677 10.75 -13.27 10.51
N LEU A 678 11.61 -12.24 10.60
CA LEU A 678 11.68 -11.18 9.58
C LEU A 678 11.96 -11.75 8.18
N SER A 679 12.90 -12.71 8.08
CA SER A 679 13.21 -13.37 6.80
C SER A 679 12.05 -14.24 6.27
N LEU A 680 11.31 -14.91 7.18
CA LEU A 680 10.15 -15.74 6.84
C LEU A 680 8.94 -14.89 6.39
N SER A 681 8.64 -13.80 7.10
CA SER A 681 7.61 -12.83 6.69
C SER A 681 7.92 -12.21 5.34
N ALA A 682 9.18 -11.82 5.08
CA ALA A 682 9.61 -11.30 3.79
C ALA A 682 9.45 -12.33 2.65
N ALA A 683 9.84 -13.59 2.90
CA ALA A 683 9.67 -14.67 1.93
C ALA A 683 8.19 -14.97 1.63
N ARG A 684 7.36 -15.11 2.67
CA ARG A 684 5.90 -15.31 2.54
C ARG A 684 5.23 -14.17 1.78
N TYR A 685 5.57 -12.93 2.09
CA TYR A 685 5.02 -11.76 1.40
C TYR A 685 5.40 -11.75 -0.09
N ALA A 686 6.64 -12.09 -0.42
CA ALA A 686 7.09 -12.21 -1.81
C ALA A 686 6.36 -13.33 -2.58
N LEU A 687 6.13 -14.49 -1.94
CA LEU A 687 5.42 -15.62 -2.53
C LEU A 687 3.94 -15.31 -2.80
N LEU A 688 3.22 -14.76 -1.81
CA LEU A 688 1.82 -14.35 -1.98
C LEU A 688 1.65 -13.31 -3.11
N ARG A 689 2.63 -12.44 -3.31
CA ARG A 689 2.62 -11.48 -4.43
C ARG A 689 2.86 -12.15 -5.79
N LEU A 690 3.61 -13.26 -5.84
CA LEU A 690 3.84 -14.01 -7.09
C LEU A 690 2.60 -14.77 -7.58
N GLU A 691 1.67 -15.11 -6.70
CA GLU A 691 0.38 -15.72 -7.09
C GLU A 691 -0.58 -14.70 -7.73
N VAL A 692 -0.45 -13.40 -7.42
CA VAL A 692 -1.34 -12.35 -7.92
C VAL A 692 -0.85 -11.80 -9.27
N GLY A 693 -1.02 -12.59 -10.31
CA GLY A 693 -0.85 -12.16 -11.70
C GLY A 693 -0.68 -13.33 -12.68
N PRO A 694 -0.85 -13.11 -13.99
CA PRO A 694 -0.48 -14.12 -14.96
C PRO A 694 1.04 -14.34 -14.91
N PRO A 695 1.53 -15.61 -14.81
CA PRO A 695 2.96 -15.88 -14.92
C PRO A 695 3.47 -15.32 -16.25
N HIS A 696 4.67 -14.74 -16.24
CA HIS A 696 5.18 -13.94 -17.37
C HIS A 696 5.54 -14.82 -18.59
N THR A 697 4.54 -15.21 -19.37
CA THR A 697 4.67 -16.12 -20.52
C THR A 697 5.56 -15.59 -21.65
N LYS A 698 5.69 -14.26 -21.81
CA LYS A 698 6.42 -13.63 -22.93
C LYS A 698 7.95 -13.81 -22.90
N ASN A 699 8.53 -14.18 -21.75
CA ASN A 699 9.97 -14.35 -21.58
C ASN A 699 10.27 -15.56 -20.69
N TRP A 700 10.23 -16.74 -21.30
CA TRP A 700 10.63 -17.97 -20.63
C TRP A 700 12.11 -17.94 -20.20
N ARG A 701 12.39 -18.53 -19.05
CA ARG A 701 13.72 -18.80 -18.49
C ARG A 701 13.68 -20.15 -17.76
N PRO A 702 14.70 -21.00 -17.88
CA PRO A 702 14.68 -22.33 -17.26
C PRO A 702 14.78 -22.23 -15.73
N GLN A 703 13.88 -22.86 -15.00
CA GLN A 703 13.92 -23.08 -13.55
C GLN A 703 13.99 -24.58 -13.33
N LEU A 704 15.12 -25.07 -12.79
CA LEU A 704 15.49 -26.48 -12.90
C LEU A 704 14.97 -27.30 -11.71
N LEU A 705 14.35 -28.45 -12.00
CA LEU A 705 14.29 -29.61 -11.12
C LEU A 705 15.33 -30.63 -11.61
N VAL A 706 16.39 -30.79 -10.84
CA VAL A 706 17.51 -31.68 -11.12
C VAL A 706 17.26 -33.01 -10.42
N LEU A 707 16.97 -34.07 -11.18
CA LEU A 707 16.75 -35.41 -10.66
C LEU A 707 18.09 -36.15 -10.51
N LEU A 708 18.51 -36.40 -9.27
CA LEU A 708 19.69 -37.20 -8.95
C LEU A 708 19.31 -38.63 -8.56
N LYS A 709 20.06 -39.58 -9.11
CA LYS A 709 20.05 -40.98 -8.67
C LYS A 709 21.13 -41.16 -7.60
N LEU A 710 20.73 -41.70 -6.45
CA LEU A 710 21.65 -42.20 -5.42
C LEU A 710 22.05 -43.65 -5.72
N ASP A 711 23.19 -44.07 -5.17
CA ASP A 711 23.55 -45.49 -5.04
C ASP A 711 23.06 -46.07 -3.70
N GLU A 712 23.41 -47.32 -3.44
CA GLU A 712 22.99 -48.08 -2.24
C GLU A 712 23.66 -47.52 -0.96
N ASP A 713 24.83 -46.88 -1.10
CA ASP A 713 25.54 -46.19 -0.02
C ASP A 713 25.07 -44.74 0.19
N LEU A 714 23.96 -44.33 -0.43
CA LEU A 714 23.36 -42.98 -0.39
C LEU A 714 24.24 -41.86 -0.99
N HIS A 715 25.25 -42.19 -1.80
CA HIS A 715 26.08 -41.21 -2.51
C HIS A 715 25.46 -40.83 -3.87
N VAL A 716 25.83 -39.64 -4.38
CA VAL A 716 25.33 -39.13 -5.67
C VAL A 716 26.08 -39.82 -6.82
N LYS A 717 25.39 -40.71 -7.56
CA LYS A 717 26.02 -41.50 -8.64
C LYS A 717 26.59 -40.66 -9.79
N TYR A 718 25.98 -39.51 -10.11
CA TYR A 718 26.38 -38.64 -11.22
C TYR A 718 26.54 -37.17 -10.79
N PRO A 719 27.60 -36.81 -10.04
CA PRO A 719 27.76 -35.46 -9.48
C PRO A 719 27.94 -34.39 -10.56
N ARG A 720 28.49 -34.76 -11.72
CA ARG A 720 28.64 -33.87 -12.90
C ARG A 720 27.33 -33.26 -13.41
N LEU A 721 26.17 -33.84 -13.06
CA LEU A 721 24.87 -33.28 -13.39
C LEU A 721 24.58 -31.99 -12.57
N LEU A 722 25.04 -31.93 -11.30
CA LEU A 722 25.05 -30.70 -10.51
C LEU A 722 26.03 -29.68 -11.10
N THR A 723 27.22 -30.11 -11.54
CA THR A 723 28.18 -29.24 -12.25
C THR A 723 27.52 -28.60 -13.47
N PHE A 724 26.86 -29.36 -14.33
CA PHE A 724 26.15 -28.84 -15.50
C PHE A 724 25.04 -27.84 -15.14
N ALA A 725 24.22 -28.15 -14.14
CA ALA A 725 23.18 -27.23 -13.64
C ALA A 725 23.78 -25.91 -13.11
N SER A 726 24.90 -25.99 -12.38
CA SER A 726 25.68 -24.85 -11.89
C SER A 726 26.16 -23.96 -13.04
N GLN A 727 26.70 -24.57 -14.10
CA GLN A 727 27.18 -23.87 -15.31
C GLN A 727 26.05 -23.20 -16.08
N LEU A 728 24.91 -23.88 -16.29
CA LEU A 728 23.75 -23.36 -17.03
C LEU A 728 23.04 -22.20 -16.29
N LYS A 729 23.03 -22.23 -14.96
CA LYS A 729 22.34 -21.23 -14.12
C LYS A 729 23.25 -20.12 -13.61
N ALA A 730 24.56 -20.31 -13.59
CA ALA A 730 25.56 -19.36 -13.10
C ALA A 730 25.23 -18.76 -11.71
N GLY A 731 24.60 -19.55 -10.83
CA GLY A 731 24.17 -19.13 -9.50
C GLY A 731 22.97 -18.17 -9.43
N LYS A 732 22.18 -18.04 -10.51
CA LYS A 732 20.98 -17.18 -10.59
C LYS A 732 19.70 -18.01 -10.77
N GLY A 733 18.56 -17.49 -10.33
CA GLY A 733 17.24 -18.13 -10.49
C GLY A 733 17.03 -19.35 -9.58
N LEU A 734 15.96 -20.12 -9.83
CA LEU A 734 15.60 -21.28 -9.03
C LEU A 734 16.27 -22.56 -9.56
N THR A 735 16.81 -23.35 -8.64
CA THR A 735 17.24 -24.74 -8.86
C THR A 735 16.78 -25.55 -7.66
N ILE A 736 16.09 -26.65 -7.91
CA ILE A 736 15.67 -27.64 -6.92
C ILE A 736 16.37 -28.94 -7.30
N VAL A 737 17.01 -29.61 -6.33
CA VAL A 737 17.66 -30.91 -6.51
C VAL A 737 16.77 -31.96 -5.86
N GLY A 738 16.14 -32.78 -6.69
CA GLY A 738 15.23 -33.85 -6.29
C GLY A 738 15.93 -35.21 -6.27
N SER A 739 15.69 -36.01 -5.24
CA SER A 739 16.10 -37.42 -5.24
C SER A 739 15.08 -38.33 -4.55
N VAL A 740 15.11 -39.62 -4.90
CA VAL A 740 14.17 -40.63 -4.42
C VAL A 740 14.92 -41.81 -3.85
N ILE A 741 14.67 -42.12 -2.58
CA ILE A 741 15.15 -43.33 -1.90
C ILE A 741 14.04 -44.39 -2.02
N GLN A 742 14.41 -45.60 -2.42
CA GLN A 742 13.45 -46.72 -2.49
C GLN A 742 13.34 -47.38 -1.11
N GLY A 743 12.17 -47.29 -0.48
CA GLY A 743 11.97 -47.87 0.85
C GLY A 743 10.64 -47.51 1.49
N ASN A 744 10.51 -47.86 2.78
CA ASN A 744 9.40 -47.43 3.64
C ASN A 744 9.84 -46.20 4.46
N PHE A 745 8.97 -45.19 4.57
CA PHE A 745 9.32 -43.93 5.25
C PHE A 745 9.53 -44.10 6.76
N LEU A 746 8.81 -45.03 7.40
CA LEU A 746 8.92 -45.28 8.84
C LEU A 746 10.32 -45.76 9.23
N ASP A 747 10.92 -46.59 8.39
CA ASP A 747 12.23 -47.21 8.63
C ASP A 747 13.37 -46.34 8.06
N GLY A 748 13.16 -45.78 6.86
CA GLY A 748 14.15 -44.99 6.11
C GLY A 748 14.26 -43.50 6.48
N TYR A 749 13.65 -43.04 7.58
CA TYR A 749 13.68 -41.61 7.94
C TYR A 749 15.10 -41.10 8.26
N GLY A 750 15.91 -41.90 8.94
CA GLY A 750 17.32 -41.55 9.24
C GLY A 750 18.19 -41.48 7.98
N GLU A 751 17.99 -42.42 7.07
CA GLU A 751 18.65 -42.46 5.75
C GLU A 751 18.28 -41.24 4.90
N LEU A 752 17.02 -40.81 4.92
CA LEU A 752 16.57 -39.59 4.24
C LEU A 752 17.30 -38.34 4.76
N GLN A 753 17.46 -38.18 6.08
CA GLN A 753 18.21 -37.05 6.63
C GLN A 753 19.69 -37.08 6.25
N ALA A 754 20.32 -38.26 6.29
CA ALA A 754 21.71 -38.44 5.90
C ALA A 754 21.94 -38.14 4.41
N ALA A 755 21.07 -38.67 3.53
CA ALA A 755 21.10 -38.42 2.10
C ALA A 755 20.84 -36.94 1.74
N GLU A 756 19.90 -36.28 2.43
CA GLU A 756 19.64 -34.85 2.23
C GLU A 756 20.89 -34.00 2.56
N GLN A 757 21.60 -34.34 3.66
CA GLN A 757 22.84 -33.66 4.01
C GLN A 757 23.99 -33.98 3.02
N ALA A 758 24.10 -35.24 2.56
CA ALA A 758 25.08 -35.62 1.53
C ALA A 758 24.85 -34.85 0.22
N VAL A 759 23.60 -34.75 -0.25
CA VAL A 759 23.24 -33.97 -1.44
C VAL A 759 23.51 -32.48 -1.24
N LYS A 760 23.18 -31.89 -0.07
CA LYS A 760 23.51 -30.49 0.24
C LYS A 760 25.02 -30.23 0.21
N ASN A 761 25.84 -31.09 0.83
CA ASN A 761 27.29 -30.97 0.79
C ASN A 761 27.82 -31.00 -0.67
N MET A 762 27.28 -31.90 -1.51
CA MET A 762 27.63 -31.96 -2.94
C MET A 762 27.16 -30.73 -3.73
N MET A 763 26.00 -30.15 -3.40
CA MET A 763 25.55 -28.89 -3.99
C MET A 763 26.50 -27.72 -3.66
N GLU A 764 27.02 -27.65 -2.44
CA GLU A 764 28.00 -26.62 -2.05
C GLU A 764 29.34 -26.78 -2.80
N ILE A 765 29.85 -28.02 -2.88
CA ILE A 765 31.07 -28.36 -3.63
C ILE A 765 30.95 -27.95 -5.10
N GLU A 766 29.84 -28.28 -5.76
CA GLU A 766 29.57 -27.93 -7.16
C GLU A 766 29.02 -26.50 -7.36
N ARG A 767 28.93 -25.71 -6.27
CA ARG A 767 28.47 -24.32 -6.23
C ARG A 767 27.04 -24.09 -6.72
N VAL A 768 26.18 -25.09 -6.59
CA VAL A 768 24.74 -25.01 -6.92
C VAL A 768 24.01 -24.26 -5.81
N LYS A 769 23.55 -23.05 -6.11
CA LYS A 769 22.61 -22.31 -5.24
C LYS A 769 21.20 -22.79 -5.51
N GLY A 770 20.59 -23.49 -4.56
CA GLY A 770 19.26 -24.08 -4.72
C GLY A 770 18.74 -24.75 -3.46
N PHE A 771 17.65 -25.48 -3.61
CA PHE A 771 17.01 -26.26 -2.53
C PHE A 771 17.21 -27.76 -2.79
N CYS A 772 17.30 -28.56 -1.72
CA CYS A 772 17.33 -30.02 -1.80
C CYS A 772 15.97 -30.58 -1.37
N GLN A 773 15.47 -31.59 -2.08
CA GLN A 773 14.23 -32.30 -1.78
C GLN A 773 14.45 -33.81 -1.96
N VAL A 774 14.54 -34.55 -0.86
CA VAL A 774 14.65 -36.02 -0.88
C VAL A 774 13.30 -36.62 -0.44
N VAL A 775 12.86 -37.68 -1.11
CA VAL A 775 11.59 -38.38 -0.83
C VAL A 775 11.85 -39.89 -0.73
N VAL A 776 11.38 -40.52 0.35
CA VAL A 776 11.29 -41.99 0.43
C VAL A 776 9.99 -42.44 -0.24
N SER A 777 10.07 -43.45 -1.11
CA SER A 777 8.90 -44.05 -1.76
C SER A 777 9.11 -45.54 -1.99
N SER A 778 8.02 -46.33 -1.89
CA SER A 778 8.07 -47.78 -2.15
C SER A 778 8.47 -48.11 -3.59
N LYS A 779 8.20 -47.21 -4.55
CA LYS A 779 8.63 -47.32 -5.95
C LYS A 779 9.26 -46.02 -6.42
N VAL A 780 10.50 -46.10 -6.90
CA VAL A 780 11.25 -44.95 -7.46
C VAL A 780 10.42 -44.17 -8.50
N ARG A 781 9.66 -44.88 -9.35
CA ARG A 781 8.77 -44.28 -10.36
C ARG A 781 7.73 -43.33 -9.76
N GLU A 782 7.06 -43.75 -8.69
CA GLU A 782 6.00 -42.96 -8.04
C GLU A 782 6.61 -41.74 -7.33
N GLY A 783 7.75 -41.93 -6.63
CA GLY A 783 8.50 -40.83 -6.05
C GLY A 783 8.96 -39.77 -7.08
N ILE A 784 9.43 -40.17 -8.26
CA ILE A 784 9.82 -39.22 -9.32
C ILE A 784 8.61 -38.44 -9.85
N VAL A 785 7.47 -39.10 -10.05
CA VAL A 785 6.23 -38.42 -10.47
C VAL A 785 5.78 -37.41 -9.42
N HIS A 786 5.85 -37.77 -8.14
CA HIS A 786 5.53 -36.87 -7.05
C HIS A 786 6.44 -35.64 -7.02
N LEU A 787 7.76 -35.81 -7.17
CA LEU A 787 8.70 -34.67 -7.25
C LEU A 787 8.35 -33.72 -8.42
N ILE A 788 8.05 -34.25 -9.60
CA ILE A 788 7.74 -33.45 -10.80
C ILE A 788 6.45 -32.64 -10.62
N GLN A 789 5.43 -33.16 -9.93
CA GLN A 789 4.17 -32.43 -9.75
C GLN A 789 4.12 -31.51 -8.51
N SER A 790 4.96 -31.73 -7.49
CA SER A 790 4.86 -31.01 -6.20
C SER A 790 6.09 -30.19 -5.77
N CYS A 791 7.20 -30.20 -6.52
CA CYS A 791 8.39 -29.40 -6.16
C CYS A 791 8.19 -27.88 -6.41
N GLY A 792 7.87 -27.14 -5.36
CA GLY A 792 7.81 -25.67 -5.37
C GLY A 792 6.90 -25.14 -4.26
N LEU A 793 6.69 -23.82 -4.23
CA LEU A 793 5.69 -23.20 -3.36
C LEU A 793 5.04 -22.01 -4.08
N GLY A 794 3.72 -22.10 -4.33
CA GLY A 794 2.96 -21.09 -5.07
C GLY A 794 3.60 -20.77 -6.43
N GLY A 795 3.78 -19.49 -6.74
CA GLY A 795 4.45 -19.04 -7.97
C GLY A 795 5.94 -19.39 -8.09
N MET A 796 6.59 -19.88 -7.02
CA MET A 796 8.01 -20.27 -7.01
C MET A 796 8.17 -21.78 -7.23
N GLN A 797 8.03 -22.19 -8.49
CA GLN A 797 8.10 -23.59 -8.94
C GLN A 797 9.10 -23.78 -10.08
N HIS A 798 9.50 -25.03 -10.30
CA HIS A 798 10.32 -25.42 -11.44
C HIS A 798 9.49 -25.41 -12.75
N ASN A 799 10.15 -25.29 -13.90
CA ASN A 799 9.52 -25.39 -15.23
C ASN A 799 10.29 -26.29 -16.21
N THR A 800 11.43 -26.82 -15.77
CA THR A 800 12.37 -27.64 -16.54
C THR A 800 12.80 -28.81 -15.68
N VAL A 801 12.67 -30.05 -16.16
CA VAL A 801 13.24 -31.24 -15.51
C VAL A 801 14.58 -31.56 -16.18
N VAL A 802 15.60 -31.86 -15.37
CA VAL A 802 16.92 -32.32 -15.82
C VAL A 802 17.18 -33.71 -15.24
N MET A 803 17.45 -34.70 -16.08
CA MET A 803 17.78 -36.06 -15.64
C MET A 803 18.87 -36.70 -16.51
N GLY A 804 19.72 -37.55 -15.93
CA GLY A 804 20.79 -38.22 -16.67
C GLY A 804 20.29 -39.37 -17.55
N TRP A 805 21.03 -39.67 -18.62
CA TRP A 805 20.80 -40.86 -19.46
C TRP A 805 20.88 -42.18 -18.66
N PRO A 806 20.01 -43.18 -18.92
CA PRO A 806 20.09 -44.49 -18.29
C PRO A 806 21.20 -45.36 -18.91
N TYR A 807 22.46 -45.16 -18.51
CA TYR A 807 23.59 -45.99 -18.98
C TYR A 807 23.38 -47.49 -18.70
N GLY A 808 23.86 -48.32 -19.63
CA GLY A 808 23.82 -49.79 -19.51
C GLY A 808 22.45 -50.41 -19.76
N TRP A 809 21.45 -49.65 -20.23
CA TRP A 809 20.08 -50.14 -20.37
C TRP A 809 19.89 -51.33 -21.34
N ARG A 810 20.74 -51.45 -22.37
CA ARG A 810 20.81 -52.63 -23.27
C ARG A 810 21.44 -53.86 -22.61
N GLN A 811 22.26 -53.68 -21.57
CA GLN A 811 23.07 -54.73 -20.93
C GLN A 811 22.44 -55.24 -19.63
N SER A 812 21.64 -54.41 -18.97
CA SER A 812 20.88 -54.83 -17.78
C SER A 812 19.70 -55.70 -18.18
N GLU A 813 19.63 -56.93 -17.64
CA GLU A 813 18.45 -57.81 -17.76
C GLU A 813 17.16 -57.18 -17.22
N ASP A 814 17.29 -56.12 -16.43
CA ASP A 814 16.23 -55.49 -15.66
C ASP A 814 15.53 -54.34 -16.43
N PRO A 815 14.34 -54.54 -17.04
CA PRO A 815 13.69 -53.50 -17.85
C PRO A 815 13.17 -52.32 -17.02
N ARG A 816 13.28 -52.40 -15.69
CA ARG A 816 12.81 -51.38 -14.73
C ARG A 816 13.53 -50.04 -14.91
N ALA A 817 14.81 -50.04 -15.30
CA ALA A 817 15.61 -48.82 -15.40
C ALA A 817 15.13 -47.89 -16.55
N TRP A 818 15.12 -48.38 -17.79
CA TRP A 818 14.73 -47.59 -18.95
C TRP A 818 13.23 -47.32 -19.02
N LYS A 819 12.38 -48.24 -18.55
CA LYS A 819 10.93 -47.96 -18.39
C LYS A 819 10.66 -46.84 -17.38
N THR A 820 11.50 -46.68 -16.36
CA THR A 820 11.40 -45.54 -15.43
C THR A 820 11.79 -44.23 -16.13
N PHE A 821 12.86 -44.23 -16.94
CA PHE A 821 13.23 -43.07 -17.76
C PHE A 821 12.10 -42.63 -18.71
N ILE A 822 11.52 -43.53 -19.51
CA ILE A 822 10.43 -43.20 -20.44
C ILE A 822 9.19 -42.70 -19.69
N ASN A 823 8.85 -43.31 -18.55
CA ASN A 823 7.76 -42.82 -17.71
C ASN A 823 8.03 -41.38 -17.24
N THR A 824 9.27 -41.05 -16.86
CA THR A 824 9.67 -39.69 -16.51
C THR A 824 9.54 -38.72 -17.69
N VAL A 825 9.90 -39.12 -18.92
CA VAL A 825 9.67 -38.31 -20.14
C VAL A 825 8.17 -38.04 -20.34
N ARG A 826 7.33 -39.07 -20.23
CA ARG A 826 5.86 -38.96 -20.35
C ARG A 826 5.28 -38.02 -19.31
N CYS A 827 5.62 -38.20 -18.03
CA CYS A 827 5.11 -37.37 -16.93
C CYS A 827 5.57 -35.91 -17.05
N THR A 828 6.82 -35.65 -17.44
CA THR A 828 7.33 -34.30 -17.69
C THR A 828 6.54 -33.61 -18.81
N THR A 829 6.28 -34.33 -19.91
CA THR A 829 5.51 -33.80 -21.04
C THR A 829 4.04 -33.55 -20.67
N ALA A 830 3.42 -34.46 -19.90
CA ALA A 830 2.05 -34.31 -19.41
C ALA A 830 1.88 -33.13 -18.44
N ALA A 831 2.92 -32.82 -17.65
CA ALA A 831 2.97 -31.63 -16.79
C ALA A 831 3.24 -30.32 -17.56
N HIS A 832 3.42 -30.36 -18.89
CA HIS A 832 3.82 -29.22 -19.73
C HIS A 832 5.14 -28.55 -19.28
N LEU A 833 6.10 -29.34 -18.81
CA LEU A 833 7.43 -28.90 -18.42
C LEU A 833 8.43 -29.16 -19.54
N ALA A 834 9.46 -28.33 -19.65
CA ALA A 834 10.60 -28.61 -20.51
C ALA A 834 11.42 -29.79 -19.93
N LEU A 835 12.09 -30.55 -20.80
CA LEU A 835 12.98 -31.65 -20.41
C LEU A 835 14.38 -31.45 -21.01
N MET A 836 15.39 -31.73 -20.20
CA MET A 836 16.79 -31.75 -20.59
C MET A 836 17.44 -33.07 -20.15
N VAL A 837 18.00 -33.82 -21.10
CA VAL A 837 18.69 -35.08 -20.83
C VAL A 837 20.13 -34.99 -21.35
N PRO A 838 21.11 -34.64 -20.49
CA PRO A 838 22.50 -34.80 -20.84
C PRO A 838 22.87 -36.30 -20.89
N LYS A 839 23.32 -36.75 -22.06
CA LYS A 839 24.00 -38.04 -22.29
C LYS A 839 25.50 -37.85 -22.02
N ASN A 840 26.19 -38.91 -21.61
CA ASN A 840 27.64 -38.89 -21.36
C ASN A 840 28.10 -37.84 -20.32
N VAL A 841 27.28 -37.65 -19.27
CA VAL A 841 27.45 -36.72 -18.15
C VAL A 841 28.82 -36.84 -17.45
N SER A 842 29.43 -38.03 -17.42
CA SER A 842 30.78 -38.26 -16.89
C SER A 842 31.85 -37.44 -17.61
N PHE A 843 31.70 -37.20 -18.91
CA PHE A 843 32.64 -36.46 -19.74
C PHE A 843 32.40 -34.95 -19.72
N TYR A 844 31.35 -34.45 -19.05
CA TYR A 844 31.11 -33.01 -18.93
C TYR A 844 32.21 -32.33 -18.10
N PRO A 845 32.63 -31.11 -18.50
CA PRO A 845 33.75 -30.42 -17.89
C PRO A 845 33.46 -30.05 -16.43
N SER A 846 34.48 -30.17 -15.57
CA SER A 846 34.40 -29.64 -14.21
C SER A 846 34.27 -28.12 -14.19
N ASN A 847 33.97 -27.56 -13.02
CA ASN A 847 34.02 -26.12 -12.79
C ASN A 847 35.43 -25.50 -12.90
N HIS A 848 36.49 -26.30 -13.04
CA HIS A 848 37.88 -25.84 -13.14
C HIS A 848 38.45 -25.95 -14.56
N GLU A 849 38.06 -26.98 -15.31
CA GLU A 849 38.36 -27.11 -16.74
C GLU A 849 37.72 -25.96 -17.52
N ARG A 850 38.48 -25.32 -18.41
CA ARG A 850 37.98 -24.29 -19.32
C ARG A 850 38.40 -24.66 -20.74
N PHE A 851 37.46 -24.63 -21.67
CA PHE A 851 37.82 -24.82 -23.07
C PHE A 851 38.59 -23.60 -23.57
N THR A 852 39.73 -23.85 -24.21
CA THR A 852 40.53 -22.82 -24.88
C THR A 852 39.93 -22.44 -26.23
N ASP A 853 39.30 -23.40 -26.90
CA ASP A 853 38.61 -23.30 -28.18
C ASP A 853 37.65 -24.51 -28.35
N GLY A 854 36.73 -24.43 -29.31
CA GLY A 854 35.80 -25.50 -29.69
C GLY A 854 34.37 -25.02 -29.96
N ASN A 855 33.55 -25.86 -30.59
CA ASN A 855 32.21 -25.49 -31.02
C ASN A 855 31.11 -26.03 -30.08
N ILE A 856 30.04 -25.25 -29.94
CA ILE A 856 28.73 -25.71 -29.45
C ILE A 856 27.81 -25.77 -30.67
N ASP A 857 27.35 -26.97 -31.00
CA ASP A 857 26.56 -27.24 -32.20
C ASP A 857 25.09 -27.43 -31.80
N VAL A 858 24.19 -26.75 -32.50
CA VAL A 858 22.74 -26.78 -32.24
C VAL A 858 22.02 -27.30 -33.46
N TRP A 859 21.45 -28.49 -33.36
CA TRP A 859 20.62 -29.11 -34.38
C TRP A 859 19.15 -28.83 -34.09
N TRP A 860 18.56 -27.92 -34.87
CA TRP A 860 17.16 -27.54 -34.76
C TRP A 860 16.31 -28.25 -35.82
N ILE A 861 15.76 -29.40 -35.41
CA ILE A 861 14.98 -30.31 -36.25
C ILE A 861 13.49 -30.00 -36.03
N VAL A 862 12.92 -29.20 -36.93
CA VAL A 862 11.51 -28.74 -36.94
C VAL A 862 11.09 -27.87 -35.72
N HIS A 863 11.17 -28.38 -34.48
CA HIS A 863 10.51 -27.82 -33.27
C HIS A 863 11.47 -27.14 -32.28
N ASP A 864 10.91 -26.49 -31.25
CA ASP A 864 11.60 -25.97 -30.05
C ASP A 864 12.76 -24.96 -30.27
N GLY A 865 12.88 -24.39 -31.47
CA GLY A 865 14.03 -23.55 -31.87
C GLY A 865 14.38 -22.42 -30.90
N GLY A 866 13.37 -21.77 -30.30
CA GLY A 866 13.58 -20.70 -29.31
C GLY A 866 14.39 -21.15 -28.08
N MET A 867 14.08 -22.33 -27.54
CA MET A 867 14.80 -22.87 -26.38
C MET A 867 16.18 -23.39 -26.79
N LEU A 868 16.28 -24.05 -27.96
CA LEU A 868 17.54 -24.53 -28.53
C LEU A 868 18.58 -23.42 -28.73
N MET A 869 18.17 -22.18 -29.04
CA MET A 869 19.08 -21.02 -29.08
C MET A 869 19.38 -20.42 -27.70
N LEU A 870 18.41 -20.45 -26.77
CA LEU A 870 18.57 -19.83 -25.44
C LEU A 870 19.57 -20.61 -24.56
N LEU A 871 19.58 -21.95 -24.60
CA LEU A 871 20.43 -22.76 -23.73
C LEU A 871 21.94 -22.58 -24.01
N PRO A 872 22.43 -22.65 -25.28
CA PRO A 872 23.82 -22.34 -25.61
C PRO A 872 24.18 -20.90 -25.27
N PHE A 873 23.29 -19.94 -25.51
CA PHE A 873 23.51 -18.54 -25.18
C PHE A 873 23.75 -18.34 -23.67
N LEU A 874 22.89 -18.92 -22.82
CA LEU A 874 23.07 -18.90 -21.36
C LEU A 874 24.36 -19.62 -20.94
N LEU A 875 24.65 -20.78 -21.54
CA LEU A 875 25.82 -21.60 -21.21
C LEU A 875 27.14 -20.88 -21.58
N LYS A 876 27.19 -20.18 -22.73
CA LYS A 876 28.34 -19.37 -23.19
C LYS A 876 28.63 -18.17 -22.26
N GLN A 877 27.68 -17.72 -21.44
CA GLN A 877 27.97 -16.72 -20.39
C GLN A 877 28.89 -17.29 -19.28
N HIS A 878 28.97 -18.61 -19.11
CA HIS A 878 29.79 -19.23 -18.08
C HIS A 878 31.27 -19.36 -18.47
N LYS A 879 32.17 -19.21 -17.49
CA LYS A 879 33.65 -19.21 -17.65
C LYS A 879 34.24 -20.42 -18.40
N VAL A 880 33.53 -21.54 -18.44
CA VAL A 880 33.94 -22.81 -19.07
C VAL A 880 33.73 -22.77 -20.58
N TRP A 881 32.59 -22.22 -21.02
CA TRP A 881 32.09 -22.25 -22.41
C TRP A 881 32.24 -20.92 -23.14
N ARG A 882 32.70 -19.86 -22.45
CA ARG A 882 32.82 -18.49 -22.97
C ARG A 882 33.62 -18.34 -24.26
N LYS A 883 34.61 -19.21 -24.47
CA LYS A 883 35.44 -19.22 -25.70
C LYS A 883 34.87 -20.08 -26.83
N CYS A 884 33.75 -20.77 -26.63
CA CYS A 884 33.20 -21.64 -27.65
C CYS A 884 32.42 -20.85 -28.71
N ASN A 885 32.58 -21.25 -29.97
CA ASN A 885 31.79 -20.72 -31.08
C ASN A 885 30.45 -21.44 -31.17
N LEU A 886 29.39 -20.73 -31.59
CA LEU A 886 28.04 -21.27 -31.66
C LEU A 886 27.69 -21.53 -33.13
N ARG A 887 27.37 -22.78 -33.48
CA ARG A 887 26.95 -23.17 -34.83
C ARG A 887 25.52 -23.70 -34.77
N ILE A 888 24.64 -23.21 -35.64
CA ILE A 888 23.22 -23.56 -35.68
C ILE A 888 22.93 -24.23 -37.02
N PHE A 889 22.61 -25.52 -36.96
CA PHE A 889 22.21 -26.36 -38.08
C PHE A 889 20.69 -26.48 -38.08
N THR A 890 20.04 -26.02 -39.15
CA THR A 890 18.59 -26.18 -39.32
C THR A 890 18.29 -27.15 -40.44
N VAL A 891 17.53 -28.21 -40.14
CA VAL A 891 17.07 -29.15 -41.15
C VAL A 891 15.88 -28.55 -41.91
N ALA A 892 15.97 -28.47 -43.23
CA ALA A 892 14.93 -28.02 -44.16
C ALA A 892 14.49 -29.19 -45.06
N GLN A 893 13.24 -29.15 -45.53
CA GLN A 893 12.71 -30.12 -46.49
C GLN A 893 13.18 -29.73 -47.90
N MET A 894 13.27 -30.69 -48.84
CA MET A 894 13.57 -30.39 -50.26
C MET A 894 12.59 -29.39 -50.90
N ASP A 895 11.36 -29.33 -50.38
CA ASP A 895 10.30 -28.39 -50.79
C ASP A 895 10.48 -26.95 -50.23
N ASP A 896 11.34 -26.73 -49.23
CA ASP A 896 11.52 -25.43 -48.56
C ASP A 896 12.64 -24.58 -49.22
N ASN A 897 12.48 -23.25 -49.26
CA ASN A 897 13.53 -22.34 -49.74
C ASN A 897 14.66 -22.17 -48.71
N SER A 898 15.67 -23.04 -48.78
CA SER A 898 16.83 -23.07 -47.88
C SER A 898 17.64 -21.77 -47.85
N ILE A 899 17.84 -21.12 -49.01
CA ILE A 899 18.60 -19.86 -49.13
C ILE A 899 17.90 -18.74 -48.35
N GLN A 900 16.59 -18.60 -48.53
CA GLN A 900 15.81 -17.57 -47.83
C GLN A 900 15.70 -17.90 -46.33
N MET A 901 15.51 -19.17 -45.95
CA MET A 901 15.52 -19.61 -44.55
C MET A 901 16.85 -19.27 -43.84
N LYS A 902 17.99 -19.51 -44.50
CA LYS A 902 19.33 -19.15 -44.01
C LYS A 902 19.45 -17.65 -43.76
N LYS A 903 19.00 -16.84 -44.73
CA LYS A 903 19.06 -15.37 -44.67
C LYS A 903 18.17 -14.81 -43.56
N ASP A 904 16.94 -15.31 -43.43
CA ASP A 904 15.99 -14.86 -42.41
C ASP A 904 16.51 -15.20 -41.00
N LEU A 905 17.07 -16.40 -40.80
CA LEU A 905 17.60 -16.82 -39.50
C LEU A 905 18.88 -16.07 -39.12
N ALA A 906 19.80 -15.83 -40.06
CA ALA A 906 20.97 -14.99 -39.83
C ALA A 906 20.57 -13.55 -39.45
N THR A 907 19.56 -12.99 -40.12
CA THR A 907 19.02 -11.65 -39.81
C THR A 907 18.38 -11.62 -38.42
N PHE A 908 17.66 -12.67 -38.04
CA PHE A 908 17.06 -12.80 -36.71
C PHE A 908 18.11 -12.86 -35.59
N LEU A 909 19.18 -13.65 -35.75
CA LEU A 909 20.28 -13.75 -34.78
C LEU A 909 21.05 -12.42 -34.64
N TYR A 910 21.28 -11.72 -35.76
CA TYR A 910 21.89 -10.39 -35.77
C TYR A 910 21.09 -9.39 -34.91
N GLN A 911 19.76 -9.36 -35.04
CA GLN A 911 18.91 -8.50 -34.21
C GLN A 911 18.94 -8.85 -32.72
N LEU A 912 19.05 -10.13 -32.40
CA LEU A 912 19.21 -10.61 -31.03
C LEU A 912 20.64 -10.43 -30.49
N ARG A 913 21.60 -10.02 -31.33
CA ARG A 913 23.04 -9.93 -31.03
C ARG A 913 23.62 -11.28 -30.58
N ILE A 914 23.09 -12.37 -31.12
CA ILE A 914 23.62 -13.73 -30.91
C ILE A 914 24.64 -13.98 -32.03
N GLU A 915 25.91 -13.98 -31.67
CA GLU A 915 27.01 -14.33 -32.57
C GLU A 915 27.05 -15.85 -32.76
N ALA A 916 26.48 -16.31 -33.88
CA ALA A 916 26.40 -17.71 -34.26
C ALA A 916 26.45 -17.87 -35.79
N GLU A 917 27.09 -18.93 -36.26
CA GLU A 917 27.08 -19.35 -37.66
C GLU A 917 25.79 -20.14 -37.95
N VAL A 918 25.16 -19.88 -39.09
CA VAL A 918 23.94 -20.58 -39.52
C VAL A 918 24.23 -21.43 -40.75
N GLU A 919 23.87 -22.69 -40.70
CA GLU A 919 23.86 -23.59 -41.86
C GLU A 919 22.49 -24.29 -41.99
N VAL A 920 22.00 -24.37 -43.22
CA VAL A 920 20.77 -25.11 -43.55
C VAL A 920 21.19 -26.44 -44.16
N VAL A 921 20.57 -27.53 -43.72
CA VAL A 921 20.82 -28.88 -44.21
C VAL A 921 19.51 -29.40 -44.82
N GLU A 922 19.53 -29.70 -46.11
CA GLU A 922 18.38 -30.25 -46.83
C GLU A 922 18.31 -31.77 -46.64
N MET A 923 17.11 -32.29 -46.36
CA MET A 923 16.85 -33.72 -46.17
C MET A 923 15.49 -34.12 -46.73
N ASP A 924 15.35 -35.39 -47.11
CA ASP A 924 14.08 -35.97 -47.56
C ASP A 924 13.09 -36.20 -46.40
N ASP A 925 11.79 -36.08 -46.68
CA ASP A 925 10.71 -36.27 -45.70
C ASP A 925 10.72 -37.65 -45.02
N SER A 926 11.18 -38.67 -45.73
CA SER A 926 11.36 -40.02 -45.21
C SER A 926 12.39 -40.09 -44.06
N ASP A 927 13.39 -39.21 -44.10
CA ASP A 927 14.52 -39.17 -43.17
C ASP A 927 14.30 -38.22 -41.98
N ILE A 928 13.16 -37.52 -41.94
CA ILE A 928 12.72 -36.70 -40.78
C ILE A 928 11.34 -37.11 -40.23
N SER A 929 10.78 -38.23 -40.71
CA SER A 929 9.39 -38.68 -40.47
C SER A 929 8.96 -38.79 -39.00
N ALA A 930 9.90 -38.99 -38.07
CA ALA A 930 9.64 -39.03 -36.63
C ALA A 930 9.29 -37.65 -36.02
N TYR A 931 9.68 -36.55 -36.67
CA TYR A 931 9.48 -35.17 -36.19
C TYR A 931 8.34 -34.44 -36.92
N THR A 932 8.00 -34.86 -38.14
CA THR A 932 6.98 -34.21 -38.99
C THR A 932 5.55 -34.62 -38.64
N TYR A 933 5.31 -35.85 -38.16
CA TYR A 933 3.96 -36.35 -37.86
C TYR A 933 3.21 -35.54 -36.78
N GLU A 934 3.93 -35.00 -35.78
CA GLU A 934 3.33 -34.17 -34.72
C GLU A 934 3.19 -32.68 -35.11
N ARG A 935 3.71 -32.26 -36.28
CA ARG A 935 3.89 -30.85 -36.66
C ARG A 935 2.57 -30.10 -36.83
N THR A 936 1.64 -30.62 -37.63
CA THR A 936 0.38 -29.94 -37.95
C THR A 936 -0.52 -29.72 -36.72
N LEU A 937 -0.67 -30.74 -35.87
CA LEU A 937 -1.62 -30.72 -34.76
C LEU A 937 -1.16 -29.81 -33.60
N MET A 938 0.14 -29.78 -33.29
CA MET A 938 0.70 -28.92 -32.24
C MET A 938 0.80 -27.45 -32.68
N MET A 939 1.06 -27.19 -33.96
CA MET A 939 1.22 -25.85 -34.52
C MET A 939 -0.11 -25.05 -34.48
N GLU A 940 -1.25 -25.71 -34.70
CA GLU A 940 -2.56 -25.08 -34.57
C GLU A 940 -2.89 -24.70 -33.12
N GLN A 941 -2.68 -25.62 -32.16
CA GLN A 941 -2.87 -25.34 -30.73
C GLN A 941 -2.00 -24.16 -30.25
N ARG A 942 -0.73 -24.11 -30.71
CA ARG A 942 0.20 -23.00 -30.40
C ARG A 942 -0.30 -21.66 -30.96
N SER A 943 -0.82 -21.66 -32.19
CA SER A 943 -1.41 -20.48 -32.82
C SER A 943 -2.64 -19.96 -32.06
N GLN A 944 -3.52 -20.86 -31.61
CA GLN A 944 -4.68 -20.52 -30.77
C GLN A 944 -4.24 -19.93 -29.41
N MET A 945 -3.23 -20.52 -28.75
CA MET A 945 -2.68 -20.00 -27.49
C MET A 945 -2.07 -18.60 -27.63
N LEU A 946 -1.33 -18.34 -28.72
CA LEU A 946 -0.77 -17.02 -29.02
C LEU A 946 -1.87 -15.97 -29.23
N ARG A 947 -2.97 -16.31 -29.92
CA ARG A 947 -4.12 -15.40 -30.12
C ARG A 947 -4.80 -14.96 -28.82
N GLN A 948 -4.81 -15.81 -27.79
CA GLN A 948 -5.37 -15.48 -26.47
C GLN A 948 -4.49 -14.49 -25.68
N MET A 949 -3.18 -14.45 -25.94
CA MET A 949 -2.28 -13.49 -25.33
C MET A 949 -2.40 -12.13 -26.04
N ARG A 950 -2.95 -11.12 -25.33
CA ARG A 950 -3.12 -9.74 -25.82
C ARG A 950 -1.77 -9.02 -26.03
N LEU A 951 -1.07 -9.36 -27.10
CA LEU A 951 0.14 -8.69 -27.59
C LEU A 951 -0.26 -7.34 -28.25
N SER A 952 0.49 -6.27 -27.96
CA SER A 952 0.19 -4.94 -28.53
C SER A 952 0.45 -4.91 -30.03
N SER A 953 -0.09 -3.95 -30.78
CA SER A 953 0.15 -3.88 -32.23
C SER A 953 1.62 -3.76 -32.61
N ALA A 954 2.46 -3.14 -31.76
CA ALA A 954 3.92 -3.06 -31.98
C ALA A 954 4.65 -4.37 -31.61
N GLU A 955 4.16 -5.12 -30.61
CA GLU A 955 4.67 -6.46 -30.30
C GLU A 955 4.22 -7.49 -31.35
N ARG A 956 2.99 -7.37 -31.85
CA ARG A 956 2.47 -8.11 -33.02
C ARG A 956 3.16 -7.70 -34.31
N GLN A 957 3.62 -6.46 -34.48
CA GLN A 957 4.40 -6.08 -35.66
C GLN A 957 5.78 -6.76 -35.68
N ARG A 958 6.37 -7.05 -34.52
CA ARG A 958 7.53 -7.98 -34.40
C ARG A 958 7.18 -9.46 -34.64
N GLU A 959 5.94 -9.77 -34.97
CA GLU A 959 5.40 -11.14 -35.07
C GLU A 959 4.63 -11.40 -36.39
N VAL A 960 4.07 -10.36 -37.04
CA VAL A 960 3.04 -10.50 -38.10
C VAL A 960 3.25 -9.55 -39.31
N CYS A 961 4.08 -8.50 -39.26
CA CYS A 961 4.22 -7.57 -40.40
C CYS A 961 5.67 -7.23 -40.75
N GLY A 962 6.13 -7.70 -41.91
CA GLY A 962 7.35 -7.21 -42.57
C GLY A 962 8.68 -7.72 -42.00
N ASN A 963 9.14 -8.87 -42.49
CA ASN A 963 10.55 -9.31 -42.51
C ASN A 963 11.25 -9.71 -41.18
N GLN A 964 10.58 -9.79 -40.04
CA GLN A 964 11.06 -10.59 -38.89
C GLN A 964 9.94 -11.27 -38.10
N ALA A 965 10.23 -12.46 -37.60
CA ALA A 965 9.40 -13.20 -36.63
C ALA A 965 10.34 -13.91 -35.61
N THR A 966 9.79 -14.60 -34.61
CA THR A 966 10.60 -15.51 -33.75
C THR A 966 11.16 -16.67 -34.58
N ALA A 967 12.33 -17.23 -34.25
CA ALA A 967 12.95 -18.29 -35.09
C ALA A 967 11.97 -19.39 -35.53
N GLN A 968 11.16 -19.95 -34.61
CA GLN A 968 10.16 -20.96 -34.96
C GLN A 968 9.17 -20.45 -36.03
N LEU A 969 8.61 -19.24 -35.85
CA LEU A 969 7.69 -18.63 -36.83
C LEU A 969 8.40 -18.18 -38.12
N VAL A 970 9.70 -17.84 -38.09
CA VAL A 970 10.51 -17.57 -39.28
C VAL A 970 10.60 -18.83 -40.16
N LYS A 971 10.85 -19.98 -39.55
CA LYS A 971 10.89 -21.27 -40.25
C LYS A 971 9.52 -21.66 -40.78
N ASP A 972 8.48 -21.58 -39.93
CA ASP A 972 7.13 -22.00 -40.31
C ASP A 972 6.46 -21.07 -41.35
N ARG A 973 6.98 -19.86 -41.58
CA ARG A 973 6.52 -18.94 -42.65
C ARG A 973 6.64 -19.56 -44.05
N HIS A 974 7.69 -20.35 -44.31
CA HIS A 974 7.92 -20.96 -45.63
C HIS A 974 6.92 -22.08 -45.92
N SER A 975 6.59 -22.91 -44.94
CA SER A 975 5.62 -23.99 -45.11
C SER A 975 4.15 -23.52 -45.15
N LEU A 976 3.84 -22.32 -44.62
CA LEU A 976 2.49 -21.73 -44.66
C LEU A 976 2.10 -21.20 -46.05
N VAL A 977 3.05 -20.75 -46.87
CA VAL A 977 2.79 -20.26 -48.24
C VAL A 977 2.16 -21.35 -49.12
N ARG A 978 2.58 -22.61 -48.93
CA ARG A 978 2.02 -23.79 -49.60
C ARG A 978 0.51 -23.95 -49.37
N MET A 979 0.03 -23.65 -48.17
CA MET A 979 -1.37 -23.88 -47.80
C MET A 979 -2.33 -22.80 -48.34
N GLY A 980 -1.81 -21.59 -48.62
CA GLY A 980 -2.53 -20.57 -49.37
C GLY A 980 -2.56 -20.87 -50.88
N SER A 981 -1.45 -21.35 -51.44
CA SER A 981 -1.31 -21.65 -52.88
C SER A 981 -2.14 -22.83 -53.37
N ILE A 982 -2.64 -23.70 -52.49
CA ILE A 982 -3.54 -24.82 -52.85
C ILE A 982 -5.01 -24.36 -52.98
N TYR A 983 -5.32 -23.13 -52.55
CA TYR A 983 -6.67 -22.53 -52.66
C TYR A 983 -6.81 -21.50 -53.79
N SER A 984 -5.79 -21.35 -54.64
CA SER A 984 -5.82 -20.47 -55.80
C SER A 984 -5.34 -21.21 -57.04
N ASP A 985 -6.27 -21.33 -57.98
CA ASP A 985 -6.13 -21.59 -59.41
C ASP A 985 -6.09 -23.05 -59.91
N GLU A 986 -7.05 -23.28 -60.83
CA GLU A 986 -7.18 -24.29 -61.88
C GLU A 986 -7.67 -25.71 -61.54
N GLU A 987 -8.92 -25.98 -61.96
CA GLU A 987 -9.51 -27.30 -62.17
C GLU A 987 -8.95 -27.92 -63.46
N GLU A 988 -8.01 -28.87 -63.37
CA GLU A 988 -7.71 -29.80 -64.48
C GLU A 988 -7.74 -31.25 -63.99
N GLU A 989 -8.36 -32.13 -64.79
CA GLU A 989 -8.50 -33.56 -64.51
C GLU A 989 -7.14 -34.29 -64.63
N ILE A 990 -6.58 -34.74 -63.52
CA ILE A 990 -5.45 -35.67 -63.52
C ILE A 990 -5.89 -37.02 -62.96
N VAL A 991 -5.66 -38.06 -63.76
CA VAL A 991 -6.07 -39.45 -63.54
C VAL A 991 -5.53 -40.01 -62.22
N ASP A 992 -6.41 -40.65 -61.45
CA ASP A 992 -6.10 -41.38 -60.22
C ASP A 992 -5.05 -42.49 -60.47
N ILE A 993 -3.84 -42.28 -59.97
CA ILE A 993 -2.89 -43.36 -59.67
C ILE A 993 -2.75 -43.38 -58.14
N PRO A 994 -3.16 -44.47 -57.45
CA PRO A 994 -3.16 -44.50 -56.00
C PRO A 994 -1.73 -44.64 -55.47
N ALA A 995 -1.09 -43.51 -55.17
CA ALA A 995 0.13 -43.50 -54.37
C ALA A 995 -0.18 -44.00 -52.96
N GLU A 996 0.37 -45.15 -52.56
CA GLU A 996 0.20 -45.72 -51.22
C GLU A 996 0.69 -44.74 -50.13
N LYS A 997 -0.24 -44.01 -49.51
CA LYS A 997 0.02 -43.23 -48.29
C LYS A 997 0.17 -44.16 -47.09
N VAL A 998 1.34 -44.79 -46.98
CA VAL A 998 1.72 -45.68 -45.88
C VAL A 998 1.63 -44.95 -44.52
N HIS A 999 0.80 -45.46 -43.62
CA HIS A 999 0.57 -44.87 -42.30
C HIS A 999 1.60 -45.37 -41.27
N MET A 1000 2.42 -44.47 -40.70
CA MET A 1000 3.55 -44.85 -39.84
C MET A 1000 3.19 -44.89 -38.35
N THR A 1001 3.10 -46.09 -37.76
CA THR A 1001 2.76 -46.32 -36.34
C THR A 1001 3.99 -46.68 -35.47
N TRP A 1002 3.86 -46.53 -34.15
CA TRP A 1002 4.87 -46.96 -33.16
C TRP A 1002 4.69 -48.40 -32.65
N THR A 1003 3.57 -49.06 -33.01
CA THR A 1003 3.19 -50.38 -32.49
C THR A 1003 2.75 -51.32 -33.62
N ARG A 1004 2.89 -52.64 -33.36
CA ARG A 1004 2.53 -53.72 -34.31
C ARG A 1004 1.02 -53.94 -34.46
N GLU A 1005 0.20 -53.48 -33.50
CA GLU A 1005 -1.14 -54.05 -33.31
C GLU A 1005 -2.27 -53.36 -34.08
N LYS A 1006 -2.12 -52.11 -34.52
CA LYS A 1006 -3.24 -51.40 -35.19
C LYS A 1006 -3.62 -52.02 -36.55
N CYS A 1007 -2.70 -52.77 -37.16
CA CYS A 1007 -2.97 -53.57 -38.36
C CYS A 1007 -3.83 -54.83 -38.07
N GLU A 1008 -3.96 -55.27 -36.81
CA GLU A 1008 -4.85 -56.39 -36.46
C GLU A 1008 -6.34 -56.03 -36.49
N ALA A 1009 -6.68 -54.75 -36.36
CA ALA A 1009 -8.03 -54.27 -36.66
C ALA A 1009 -8.36 -54.45 -38.16
N GLU A 1010 -7.39 -54.21 -39.04
CA GLU A 1010 -7.53 -54.40 -40.49
C GLU A 1010 -7.46 -55.88 -40.91
N LYS A 1011 -6.77 -56.75 -40.15
CA LYS A 1011 -6.76 -58.22 -40.35
C LYS A 1011 -8.16 -58.84 -40.40
N LYS A 1012 -9.19 -58.22 -39.80
CA LYS A 1012 -10.57 -58.72 -39.88
C LYS A 1012 -11.24 -58.50 -41.24
N ILE A 1013 -10.74 -57.58 -42.08
CA ILE A 1013 -11.42 -57.16 -43.32
C ILE A 1013 -10.93 -57.91 -44.58
N ARG A 1014 -9.71 -58.45 -44.60
CA ARG A 1014 -9.17 -59.19 -45.78
C ARG A 1014 -8.52 -60.54 -45.41
N ARG A 1015 -9.31 -61.62 -45.50
CA ARG A 1015 -8.83 -63.01 -45.45
C ARG A 1015 -8.83 -63.63 -46.85
N LYS A 1016 -7.67 -63.67 -47.54
CA LYS A 1016 -7.24 -64.64 -48.59
C LYS A 1016 -6.00 -64.11 -49.38
N ALA A 1017 -4.78 -64.49 -48.99
CA ALA A 1017 -3.55 -64.58 -49.82
C ALA A 1017 -2.35 -65.02 -48.92
N PRO A 1018 -1.27 -65.65 -49.47
CA PRO A 1018 -0.28 -66.38 -48.67
C PRO A 1018 1.04 -65.64 -48.34
N GLU A 1019 1.65 -66.09 -47.24
CA GLU A 1019 3.04 -66.05 -46.70
C GLU A 1019 4.01 -64.85 -46.89
N ASN A 1020 3.91 -63.97 -47.89
CA ASN A 1020 4.89 -62.88 -48.09
C ASN A 1020 4.79 -61.71 -47.08
N PHE A 1021 3.92 -61.78 -46.07
CA PHE A 1021 3.64 -60.66 -45.17
C PHE A 1021 4.56 -60.53 -43.94
N ARG A 1022 5.47 -61.48 -43.70
CA ARG A 1022 6.39 -61.42 -42.55
C ARG A 1022 7.50 -60.37 -42.73
N GLU A 1023 7.87 -60.06 -43.97
CA GLU A 1023 8.86 -59.01 -44.29
C GLU A 1023 8.27 -57.59 -44.12
N LEU A 1024 6.99 -57.39 -44.44
CA LEU A 1024 6.35 -56.07 -44.36
C LEU A 1024 6.27 -55.52 -42.92
N MET A 1025 6.13 -56.40 -41.92
CA MET A 1025 6.15 -56.00 -40.50
C MET A 1025 7.51 -55.49 -40.01
N ASN A 1026 8.62 -55.86 -40.67
CA ASN A 1026 9.92 -55.28 -40.36
C ASN A 1026 10.03 -53.86 -40.97
N GLN A 1027 9.42 -53.60 -42.13
CA GLN A 1027 9.70 -52.39 -42.91
C GLN A 1027 9.37 -51.06 -42.20
N SER A 1028 8.34 -50.96 -41.35
CA SER A 1028 7.99 -49.68 -40.69
C SER A 1028 8.95 -49.32 -39.55
N ASN A 1029 9.33 -50.29 -38.72
CA ASN A 1029 10.35 -50.11 -37.68
C ASN A 1029 11.75 -49.95 -38.31
N VAL A 1030 12.09 -50.75 -39.32
CA VAL A 1030 13.34 -50.62 -40.08
C VAL A 1030 13.43 -49.25 -40.73
N ARG A 1031 12.35 -48.72 -41.34
CA ARG A 1031 12.35 -47.35 -41.90
C ARG A 1031 12.66 -46.30 -40.85
N ARG A 1032 12.11 -46.38 -39.62
CA ARG A 1032 12.43 -45.42 -38.54
C ARG A 1032 13.84 -45.57 -37.97
N MET A 1033 14.39 -46.78 -37.91
CA MET A 1033 15.82 -46.95 -37.60
C MET A 1033 16.69 -46.37 -38.73
N HIS A 1034 16.31 -46.57 -40.00
CA HIS A 1034 17.00 -46.03 -41.17
C HIS A 1034 16.96 -44.50 -41.22
N THR A 1035 15.82 -43.88 -40.83
CA THR A 1035 15.68 -42.44 -40.55
C THR A 1035 16.69 -41.99 -39.49
N ALA A 1036 16.79 -42.70 -38.35
CA ALA A 1036 17.72 -42.35 -37.27
C ALA A 1036 19.20 -42.49 -37.68
N VAL A 1037 19.55 -43.57 -38.41
CA VAL A 1037 20.91 -43.83 -38.91
C VAL A 1037 21.35 -42.71 -39.85
N LYS A 1038 20.58 -42.43 -40.91
CA LYS A 1038 20.89 -41.34 -41.86
C LYS A 1038 21.02 -39.98 -41.18
N LEU A 1039 20.09 -39.66 -40.28
CA LEU A 1039 20.14 -38.39 -39.54
C LEU A 1039 21.38 -38.32 -38.64
N ASN A 1040 21.77 -39.43 -37.99
CA ASN A 1040 23.00 -39.49 -37.21
C ASN A 1040 24.26 -39.39 -38.08
N GLU A 1041 24.32 -40.06 -39.23
CA GLU A 1041 25.45 -39.94 -40.18
C GLU A 1041 25.71 -38.48 -40.56
N VAL A 1042 24.65 -37.71 -40.86
CA VAL A 1042 24.72 -36.28 -41.17
C VAL A 1042 25.18 -35.45 -39.96
N ILE A 1043 24.69 -35.75 -38.75
CA ILE A 1043 25.09 -35.06 -37.52
C ILE A 1043 26.57 -35.33 -37.19
N VAL A 1044 26.99 -36.60 -37.15
CA VAL A 1044 28.37 -37.02 -36.83
C VAL A 1044 29.37 -36.43 -37.82
N ASN A 1045 29.08 -36.46 -39.12
CA ASN A 1045 29.95 -35.90 -40.15
C ASN A 1045 30.30 -34.42 -39.90
N LYS A 1046 29.37 -33.62 -39.34
CA LYS A 1046 29.58 -32.18 -39.06
C LYS A 1046 29.94 -31.84 -37.61
N SER A 1047 29.57 -32.69 -36.66
CA SER A 1047 29.58 -32.40 -35.22
C SER A 1047 30.37 -33.38 -34.35
N HIS A 1048 31.12 -34.35 -34.91
CA HIS A 1048 31.95 -35.27 -34.10
C HIS A 1048 32.98 -34.56 -33.21
N ASP A 1049 33.66 -33.52 -33.73
CA ASP A 1049 34.63 -32.70 -33.00
C ASP A 1049 34.00 -31.60 -32.12
N ALA A 1050 32.66 -31.51 -32.07
CA ALA A 1050 31.98 -30.50 -31.28
C ALA A 1050 32.12 -30.76 -29.76
N ARG A 1051 32.35 -29.71 -28.97
CA ARG A 1051 32.48 -29.84 -27.51
C ARG A 1051 31.16 -30.17 -26.84
N LEU A 1052 30.03 -29.76 -27.44
CA LEU A 1052 28.68 -30.06 -27.01
C LEU A 1052 27.73 -30.01 -28.21
N VAL A 1053 26.92 -31.04 -28.38
CA VAL A 1053 25.83 -31.08 -29.36
C VAL A 1053 24.49 -30.96 -28.64
N LEU A 1054 23.66 -29.98 -29.04
CA LEU A 1054 22.27 -29.87 -28.61
C LEU A 1054 21.38 -30.31 -29.77
N LEU A 1055 20.43 -31.22 -29.50
CA LEU A 1055 19.40 -31.59 -30.46
C LEU A 1055 18.06 -31.86 -29.76
N ASN A 1056 16.96 -31.68 -30.48
CA ASN A 1056 15.64 -31.94 -29.92
C ASN A 1056 15.26 -33.43 -29.97
N MET A 1057 14.67 -33.94 -28.88
CA MET A 1057 14.20 -35.32 -28.78
C MET A 1057 12.72 -35.46 -29.20
N PRO A 1058 12.35 -36.49 -29.99
CA PRO A 1058 10.98 -36.67 -30.48
C PRO A 1058 10.02 -37.19 -29.40
N GLY A 1059 8.72 -37.16 -29.69
CA GLY A 1059 7.65 -37.74 -28.86
C GLY A 1059 7.89 -39.20 -28.45
N PRO A 1060 7.81 -39.56 -27.15
CA PRO A 1060 7.65 -40.97 -26.79
C PRO A 1060 6.31 -41.48 -27.34
N PRO A 1061 6.20 -42.77 -27.70
CA PRO A 1061 4.97 -43.33 -28.26
C PRO A 1061 3.79 -43.20 -27.29
N ARG A 1062 2.57 -43.07 -27.83
CA ARG A 1062 1.33 -43.06 -27.01
C ARG A 1062 1.05 -44.41 -26.34
N ASN A 1063 1.51 -45.50 -26.94
CA ASN A 1063 1.36 -46.87 -26.43
C ASN A 1063 2.69 -47.35 -25.83
N ASN A 1064 2.62 -48.21 -24.81
CA ASN A 1064 3.80 -48.70 -24.10
C ASN A 1064 4.62 -49.74 -24.90
N ASP A 1065 4.02 -50.36 -25.92
CA ASP A 1065 4.64 -51.46 -26.69
C ASP A 1065 5.71 -50.95 -27.70
N GLY A 1066 5.80 -49.64 -27.87
CA GLY A 1066 6.85 -48.97 -28.66
C GLY A 1066 8.02 -48.44 -27.83
N ASP A 1067 8.01 -48.65 -26.50
CA ASP A 1067 8.95 -48.00 -25.57
C ASP A 1067 10.41 -48.41 -25.82
N GLU A 1068 10.66 -49.66 -26.18
CA GLU A 1068 12.00 -50.17 -26.51
C GLU A 1068 12.51 -49.61 -27.83
N ASN A 1069 11.66 -49.56 -28.86
CA ASN A 1069 11.97 -48.94 -30.15
C ASN A 1069 12.32 -47.44 -30.01
N TYR A 1070 11.72 -46.76 -29.04
CA TYR A 1070 12.01 -45.35 -28.73
C TYR A 1070 13.41 -45.17 -28.10
N MET A 1071 13.82 -46.08 -27.21
CA MET A 1071 15.17 -46.08 -26.64
C MET A 1071 16.23 -46.41 -27.70
N GLU A 1072 15.99 -47.43 -28.54
CA GLU A 1072 16.87 -47.76 -29.66
C GLU A 1072 17.01 -46.58 -30.64
N PHE A 1073 15.91 -45.90 -30.99
CA PHE A 1073 15.93 -44.70 -31.83
C PHE A 1073 16.82 -43.59 -31.25
N LEU A 1074 16.68 -43.29 -29.95
CA LEU A 1074 17.48 -42.25 -29.28
C LEU A 1074 18.96 -42.63 -29.16
N GLU A 1075 19.27 -43.90 -28.92
CA GLU A 1075 20.65 -44.39 -28.83
C GLU A 1075 21.34 -44.28 -30.19
N VAL A 1076 20.70 -44.79 -31.26
CA VAL A 1076 21.20 -44.69 -32.66
C VAL A 1076 21.34 -43.24 -33.13
N LEU A 1077 20.40 -42.35 -32.79
CA LEU A 1077 20.45 -40.93 -33.14
C LEU A 1077 21.61 -40.17 -32.47
N THR A 1078 22.22 -40.73 -31.42
CA THR A 1078 23.26 -40.07 -30.62
C THR A 1078 24.52 -40.94 -30.48
N GLU A 1079 24.72 -41.86 -31.43
CA GLU A 1079 25.87 -42.76 -31.50
C GLU A 1079 27.07 -42.03 -32.12
N GLY A 1080 28.27 -42.20 -31.57
CA GLY A 1080 29.48 -41.52 -32.04
C GLY A 1080 29.67 -40.05 -31.61
N LEU A 1081 28.82 -39.50 -30.72
CA LEU A 1081 28.94 -38.13 -30.19
C LEU A 1081 29.41 -38.11 -28.73
N GLU A 1082 30.42 -37.29 -28.40
CA GLU A 1082 31.04 -37.28 -27.07
C GLU A 1082 30.10 -36.72 -25.98
N ARG A 1083 29.56 -35.50 -26.16
CA ARG A 1083 28.65 -34.83 -25.20
C ARG A 1083 27.38 -34.37 -25.92
N VAL A 1084 26.25 -34.92 -25.52
CA VAL A 1084 24.94 -34.61 -26.13
C VAL A 1084 23.96 -34.13 -25.07
N LEU A 1085 23.28 -33.01 -25.33
CA LEU A 1085 22.15 -32.53 -24.56
C LEU A 1085 20.88 -32.67 -25.39
N LEU A 1086 20.06 -33.67 -25.07
CA LEU A 1086 18.73 -33.83 -25.63
C LEU A 1086 17.77 -32.84 -24.97
N VAL A 1087 17.01 -32.11 -25.78
CA VAL A 1087 16.13 -31.01 -25.34
C VAL A 1087 14.68 -31.25 -25.82
N ARG A 1088 13.69 -30.92 -25.00
CA ARG A 1088 12.26 -30.98 -25.35
C ARG A 1088 11.47 -29.86 -24.68
N GLY A 1089 10.64 -29.13 -25.43
CA GLY A 1089 9.71 -28.14 -24.90
C GLY A 1089 8.47 -28.75 -24.25
N GLY A 1090 7.88 -28.04 -23.29
CA GLY A 1090 6.54 -28.32 -22.75
C GLY A 1090 5.40 -27.79 -23.62
N GLY A 1091 5.71 -27.02 -24.67
CA GLY A 1091 4.79 -26.49 -25.67
C GLY A 1091 4.27 -25.07 -25.38
N ARG A 1092 4.74 -24.45 -24.29
CA ARG A 1092 4.28 -23.13 -23.79
C ARG A 1092 5.37 -22.05 -23.79
N GLU A 1093 6.56 -22.40 -24.27
CA GLU A 1093 7.75 -21.57 -24.25
C GLU A 1093 7.69 -20.47 -25.33
N VAL A 1094 7.64 -19.21 -24.88
CA VAL A 1094 7.80 -18.02 -25.72
C VAL A 1094 8.98 -17.20 -25.17
N ILE A 1095 9.93 -16.87 -26.05
CA ILE A 1095 11.15 -16.14 -25.71
C ILE A 1095 11.26 -14.95 -26.66
N THR A 1096 11.01 -13.76 -26.13
CA THR A 1096 11.08 -12.50 -26.90
C THR A 1096 12.37 -11.71 -26.64
N ILE A 1097 13.04 -11.95 -25.51
CA ILE A 1097 14.29 -11.29 -25.12
C ILE A 1097 15.33 -12.32 -24.67
N TYR A 1098 16.47 -12.33 -25.37
CA TYR A 1098 17.66 -13.10 -25.06
C TYR A 1098 18.64 -12.17 -24.31
N SER A 1099 18.89 -12.48 -23.03
CA SER A 1099 19.75 -11.71 -22.11
C SER A 1099 20.25 -12.58 -20.95
#